data_AF-A0A2V8P3D8-F1
#
_entry.id   AF-A0A2V8P3D8-F1
#
_cell.length_a   1.000
_cell.length_b   1.000
_cell.length_c   1.000
_cell.angle_alpha   90.00
_cell.angle_beta   90.00
_cell.angle_gamma   90.00
#
_symmetry.space_group_name_H-M   'P 1'
#
loop_
_entity.id
_entity.type
_entity.pdbx_description
1 polymer ?
#
loop_
_entity_poly.entity_id
_entity_poly.type
_entity_poly.pdbx_seq_one_letter_code
_entity_poly.pdbx_strand_id
1 'polypeptide(L)'
;MVIAGCGGGSGGGGSGGPTTAAAPTNLSYPTPPPLLVGAPAPTLMPTVAGTVTSYSVSPPLPSGLQLDGTKGVISGTPTIVTPVATYTITASNGGGSTAFGLSLSVDASPTVHLTATATGANGEALSYQWRTTDGHLTNVNGAMADWVLPPGPGLHFAYVLVSNGRGGYTQRRVRVNTDTIGNPAVIPPATNLNAPKTASLQGDFYRSFVTWGDYYPTPDILVYLQDNSSVKRYPASAMVTTSLRGEFVIPGVPPLINYTAWCSVDGGTTYNTCTDGNVYNGFPPPPLSSVAVTDYGVSGGTSYPSIVGSFALQDSNPCGTVNEFFGVTATATATLVDSSGNKLVGPARVDEFGYYALPSIWPNAFEGKAATVSLQCENAAPVTVAIGSLNATGETWLGSATLMGSSAPTVSAISATYDGSPIGTFLPPTSGLVSDSYPRADQFLRVKGLDTRVGACLYYQAIGAVASCDAAGNPSGAISFEDWKRAVKIGTYASGASEYTATYINKVDVNLTRNHHSITYGPSQTAAYKCNHLGPPTLNSTQSDIDMAIDNAVNGKNLEACGAIDVTPGANGQESVTRFLIFGPSGELLLSVNLDGRQEKFVPGTCVACHGGDHYAGKFPEDGTGLADVGGHFLPYDVGNFEFHSSSSATLTKCAQEEAIYRLNQIVLNANPTNAETELIAGWYPTNNGSQCPSVVHALDESYVPTSWQGQSAVAVSFYQNVQARSCRYCHVALVEGYNYDHYQNITPGGPAYRSGSPDAAVGITTCDLGGVYQIVRSHSMPNSLVT
;
A
#
# COMPACT_ATOMS: atom_id res chain seq x y z
N MET A 1 -54.18 -85.46 36.85
CA MET A 1 -55.39 -84.64 37.05
C MET A 1 -54.99 -83.19 36.81
N VAL A 2 -55.77 -82.48 36.02
CA VAL A 2 -55.43 -81.29 35.24
C VAL A 2 -54.94 -80.12 36.10
N ILE A 3 -53.79 -79.52 35.76
CA ILE A 3 -53.48 -78.12 36.11
C ILE A 3 -52.99 -77.44 34.84
N ALA A 4 -53.85 -76.56 34.31
CA ALA A 4 -53.54 -75.60 33.26
C ALA A 4 -53.15 -74.26 33.91
N GLY A 5 -52.23 -73.53 33.30
CA GLY A 5 -51.89 -72.16 33.66
C GLY A 5 -50.76 -71.62 32.79
N CYS A 6 -51.12 -71.06 31.64
CA CYS A 6 -50.23 -70.25 30.81
C CYS A 6 -50.04 -68.84 31.41
N GLY A 7 -48.83 -68.27 31.28
CA GLY A 7 -48.66 -66.83 31.07
C GLY A 7 -47.57 -66.12 31.88
N GLY A 8 -46.56 -65.61 31.17
CA GLY A 8 -45.63 -64.55 31.61
C GLY A 8 -44.25 -65.07 32.05
N GLY A 9 -43.13 -64.77 31.41
CA GLY A 9 -42.78 -63.60 30.61
C GLY A 9 -41.51 -62.99 31.20
N SER A 10 -40.37 -63.34 30.62
CA SER A 10 -38.99 -63.16 31.06
C SER A 10 -38.47 -61.72 31.02
N GLY A 11 -37.51 -61.40 31.90
CA GLY A 11 -36.59 -60.28 31.78
C GLY A 11 -35.27 -60.57 32.49
N GLY A 12 -34.43 -61.42 31.89
CA GLY A 12 -33.09 -61.74 32.39
C GLY A 12 -32.10 -60.63 32.07
N GLY A 13 -31.36 -60.19 33.08
CA GLY A 13 -30.27 -59.21 32.95
C GLY A 13 -29.13 -59.75 32.09
N GLY A 14 -28.82 -59.04 31.00
CA GLY A 14 -27.61 -59.24 30.22
C GLY A 14 -26.45 -58.47 30.85
N SER A 15 -25.42 -59.19 31.28
CA SER A 15 -24.10 -58.66 31.60
C SER A 15 -23.45 -58.09 30.33
N GLY A 16 -23.34 -56.76 30.24
CA GLY A 16 -22.56 -56.09 29.19
C GLY A 16 -21.07 -56.35 29.38
N GLY A 17 -20.49 -57.22 28.55
CA GLY A 17 -19.04 -57.29 28.38
C GLY A 17 -18.50 -55.99 27.76
N PRO A 18 -17.20 -55.67 27.92
CA PRO A 18 -16.64 -54.46 27.32
C PRO A 18 -16.76 -54.61 25.80
N THR A 19 -17.52 -53.72 25.17
CA THR A 19 -17.53 -53.59 23.71
C THR A 19 -16.13 -53.17 23.29
N THR A 20 -15.32 -54.12 22.84
CA THR A 20 -14.04 -53.83 22.18
C THR A 20 -14.36 -52.90 21.01
N ALA A 21 -13.81 -51.68 21.02
CA ALA A 21 -13.98 -50.72 19.93
C ALA A 21 -13.64 -51.42 18.59
N ALA A 22 -14.40 -51.19 17.53
CA ALA A 22 -14.03 -51.73 16.22
C ALA A 22 -12.76 -51.04 15.71
N ALA A 23 -11.85 -51.77 15.06
CA ALA A 23 -10.64 -51.20 14.47
C ALA A 23 -10.99 -50.08 13.47
N PRO A 24 -10.22 -48.96 13.41
CA PRO A 24 -10.45 -47.94 12.40
C PRO A 24 -10.18 -48.49 11.00
N THR A 25 -10.86 -47.95 9.98
CA THR A 25 -10.71 -48.38 8.58
C THR A 25 -10.66 -47.18 7.62
N ASN A 26 -10.33 -47.43 6.35
CA ASN A 26 -10.34 -46.44 5.27
C ASN A 26 -9.52 -45.17 5.57
N LEU A 27 -8.35 -45.32 6.20
CA LEU A 27 -7.42 -44.21 6.38
C LEU A 27 -6.87 -43.77 5.01
N SER A 28 -6.98 -42.48 4.71
CA SER A 28 -6.41 -41.88 3.50
C SER A 28 -5.95 -40.44 3.76
N TYR A 29 -4.92 -40.02 3.05
CA TYR A 29 -4.44 -38.64 3.00
C TYR A 29 -4.41 -38.12 1.56
N PRO A 30 -4.59 -36.80 1.35
CA PRO A 30 -4.24 -36.18 0.08
C PRO A 30 -2.73 -36.31 -0.15
N THR A 31 -2.32 -36.71 -1.37
CA THR A 31 -0.90 -36.74 -1.75
C THR A 31 -0.51 -35.37 -2.31
N PRO A 32 0.36 -34.61 -1.64
CA PRO A 32 0.76 -33.32 -2.14
C PRO A 32 1.76 -33.46 -3.31
N PRO A 33 1.93 -32.40 -4.12
CA PRO A 33 3.12 -32.24 -4.96
C PRO A 33 4.39 -32.15 -4.09
N PRO A 34 5.60 -32.16 -4.69
CA PRO A 34 6.83 -31.94 -3.94
C PRO A 34 6.74 -30.69 -3.06
N LEU A 35 7.08 -30.85 -1.79
CA LEU A 35 7.16 -29.74 -0.84
C LEU A 35 8.45 -28.95 -1.08
N LEU A 36 8.54 -27.71 -0.61
CA LEU A 36 9.74 -26.90 -0.79
C LEU A 36 10.40 -26.53 0.54
N VAL A 37 11.73 -26.57 0.57
CA VAL A 37 12.51 -26.14 1.73
C VAL A 37 12.15 -24.69 2.10
N GLY A 38 11.79 -24.47 3.36
CA GLY A 38 11.44 -23.15 3.89
C GLY A 38 10.02 -22.68 3.58
N ALA A 39 9.27 -23.40 2.74
CA ALA A 39 7.85 -23.14 2.49
C ALA A 39 6.97 -23.94 3.47
N PRO A 40 6.03 -23.31 4.20
CA PRO A 40 5.10 -24.06 5.04
C PRO A 40 4.32 -25.10 4.22
N ALA A 41 4.27 -26.35 4.66
CA ALA A 41 3.60 -27.45 3.99
C ALA A 41 2.06 -27.33 4.06
N PRO A 42 1.32 -27.86 3.06
CA PRO A 42 -0.12 -27.89 3.12
C PRO A 42 -0.55 -28.81 4.26
N THR A 43 -1.56 -28.38 5.02
CA THR A 43 -2.09 -29.20 6.11
C THR A 43 -2.78 -30.42 5.52
N LEU A 44 -2.20 -31.60 5.71
CA LEU A 44 -2.78 -32.86 5.23
C LEU A 44 -3.68 -33.43 6.32
N MET A 45 -4.99 -33.35 6.09
CA MET A 45 -5.99 -33.92 7.00
C MET A 45 -6.30 -35.37 6.63
N PRO A 46 -6.37 -36.29 7.61
CA PRO A 46 -6.79 -37.66 7.35
C PRO A 46 -8.30 -37.74 7.14
N THR A 47 -8.71 -38.60 6.21
CA THR A 47 -10.04 -39.20 6.22
C THR A 47 -9.91 -40.59 6.82
N VAL A 48 -10.74 -40.92 7.81
CA VAL A 48 -10.74 -42.23 8.49
C VAL A 48 -12.16 -42.59 8.95
N ALA A 49 -12.50 -43.87 8.92
CA ALA A 49 -13.76 -44.38 9.45
C ALA A 49 -13.54 -45.04 10.82
N GLY A 50 -14.45 -44.77 11.76
CA GLY A 50 -14.37 -45.26 13.14
C GLY A 50 -13.60 -44.33 14.09
N THR A 51 -13.55 -44.69 15.37
CA THR A 51 -12.87 -43.89 16.39
C THR A 51 -11.37 -44.17 16.41
N VAL A 52 -10.53 -43.14 16.28
CA VAL A 52 -9.07 -43.25 16.40
C VAL A 52 -8.63 -42.66 17.75
N THR A 53 -7.74 -43.34 18.47
CA THR A 53 -7.14 -42.82 19.72
C THR A 53 -5.71 -42.35 19.53
N SER A 54 -5.01 -42.82 18.49
CA SER A 54 -3.63 -42.41 18.22
C SER A 54 -3.23 -42.59 16.75
N TYR A 55 -2.35 -41.72 16.28
CA TYR A 55 -1.67 -41.79 14.99
C TYR A 55 -0.15 -41.92 15.17
N SER A 56 0.51 -42.61 14.24
CA SER A 56 1.97 -42.73 14.17
C SER A 56 2.44 -42.76 12.72
N VAL A 57 3.73 -42.50 12.47
CA VAL A 57 4.33 -42.51 11.11
C VAL A 57 5.70 -43.15 11.12
N SER A 58 6.01 -43.94 10.08
CA SER A 58 7.33 -44.55 9.87
C SER A 58 7.69 -44.61 8.37
N PRO A 59 8.91 -44.21 7.94
CA PRO A 59 9.98 -43.58 8.74
C PRO A 59 9.57 -42.19 9.30
N PRO A 60 10.39 -41.54 10.14
CA PRO A 60 10.14 -40.16 10.57
C PRO A 60 9.95 -39.23 9.36
N LEU A 61 8.98 -38.31 9.44
CA LEU A 61 8.72 -37.32 8.39
C LEU A 61 9.97 -36.46 8.11
N PRO A 62 10.07 -35.84 6.91
CA PRO A 62 11.13 -34.88 6.61
C PRO A 62 11.30 -33.85 7.72
N SER A 63 12.56 -33.45 8.00
CA SER A 63 12.87 -32.50 9.07
C SER A 63 12.03 -31.23 8.92
N GLY A 64 11.34 -30.84 9.99
CA GLY A 64 10.44 -29.67 10.01
C GLY A 64 8.96 -29.98 9.79
N LEU A 65 8.61 -31.20 9.35
CA LEU A 65 7.23 -31.70 9.33
C LEU A 65 6.92 -32.50 10.60
N GLN A 66 5.67 -32.42 11.05
CA GLN A 66 5.19 -33.10 12.25
C GLN A 66 3.80 -33.72 12.02
N LEU A 67 3.56 -34.85 12.69
CA LEU A 67 2.26 -35.51 12.77
C LEU A 67 1.64 -35.21 14.15
N ASP A 68 0.42 -34.66 14.17
CA ASP A 68 -0.40 -34.63 15.38
C ASP A 68 -0.82 -36.06 15.72
N GLY A 69 -0.24 -36.63 16.78
CA GLY A 69 -0.48 -38.00 17.22
C GLY A 69 -1.92 -38.31 17.65
N THR A 70 -2.80 -37.31 17.76
CA THR A 70 -4.22 -37.50 18.14
C THR A 70 -5.18 -37.21 17.00
N LYS A 71 -4.92 -36.17 16.21
CA LYS A 71 -5.77 -35.76 15.09
C LYS A 71 -5.34 -36.35 13.75
N GLY A 72 -4.11 -36.87 13.67
CA GLY A 72 -3.51 -37.37 12.44
C GLY A 72 -3.15 -36.27 11.45
N VAL A 73 -3.20 -35.00 11.84
CA VAL A 73 -2.88 -33.90 10.94
C VAL A 73 -1.37 -33.83 10.70
N ILE A 74 -0.93 -33.76 9.44
CA ILE A 74 0.48 -33.51 9.09
C ILE A 74 0.63 -32.03 8.69
N SER A 75 1.58 -31.34 9.33
CA SER A 75 1.86 -29.92 9.11
C SER A 75 3.31 -29.57 9.46
N GLY A 76 3.79 -28.39 9.05
CA GLY A 76 5.11 -27.87 9.40
C GLY A 76 5.81 -27.23 8.21
N THR A 77 7.08 -26.88 8.35
CA THR A 77 7.90 -26.29 7.27
C THR A 77 9.13 -27.16 7.10
N PRO A 78 9.29 -27.89 5.98
CA PRO A 78 10.43 -28.76 5.80
C PRO A 78 11.71 -27.91 5.66
N THR A 79 12.80 -28.36 6.27
CA THR A 79 14.05 -27.59 6.36
C THR A 79 15.18 -28.19 5.52
N ILE A 80 14.98 -29.38 4.95
CA ILE A 80 16.02 -30.13 4.24
C ILE A 80 15.41 -30.82 3.01
N VAL A 81 16.09 -30.69 1.86
CA VAL A 81 15.78 -31.41 0.63
C VAL A 81 15.80 -32.91 0.90
N THR A 82 14.70 -33.60 0.57
CA THR A 82 14.50 -35.01 0.84
C THR A 82 13.94 -35.67 -0.42
N PRO A 83 14.59 -36.72 -0.97
CA PRO A 83 14.09 -37.41 -2.14
C PRO A 83 12.73 -38.06 -1.85
N VAL A 84 11.97 -38.37 -2.90
CA VAL A 84 10.66 -39.01 -2.76
C VAL A 84 10.75 -40.31 -1.94
N ALA A 85 9.93 -40.40 -0.91
CA ALA A 85 9.84 -41.57 -0.04
C ALA A 85 8.38 -41.81 0.39
N THR A 86 8.05 -43.07 0.72
CA THR A 86 6.74 -43.44 1.25
C THR A 86 6.77 -43.52 2.78
N TYR A 87 5.89 -42.75 3.42
CA TYR A 87 5.71 -42.67 4.87
C TYR A 87 4.44 -43.42 5.24
N THR A 88 4.57 -44.48 6.03
CA THR A 88 3.42 -45.30 6.47
C THR A 88 2.82 -44.68 7.72
N ILE A 89 1.62 -44.12 7.58
CA ILE A 89 0.86 -43.50 8.66
C ILE A 89 -0.13 -44.53 9.19
N THR A 90 -0.14 -44.76 10.51
CA THR A 90 -0.99 -45.77 11.15
C THR A 90 -1.94 -45.11 12.14
N ALA A 91 -3.25 -45.31 11.96
CA ALA A 91 -4.31 -44.89 12.87
C ALA A 91 -4.77 -46.09 13.71
N SER A 92 -4.80 -45.95 15.04
CA SER A 92 -5.06 -47.05 15.97
C SER A 92 -6.09 -46.72 17.04
N ASN A 93 -6.77 -47.74 17.53
CA ASN A 93 -7.55 -47.73 18.77
C ASN A 93 -7.39 -49.08 19.51
N GLY A 94 -8.09 -49.27 20.64
CA GLY A 94 -8.05 -50.53 21.40
C GLY A 94 -8.57 -51.77 20.67
N GLY A 95 -9.19 -51.60 19.49
CA GLY A 95 -9.69 -52.65 18.62
C GLY A 95 -8.78 -53.07 17.47
N GLY A 96 -7.74 -52.29 17.17
CA GLY A 96 -6.83 -52.52 16.06
C GLY A 96 -6.39 -51.25 15.35
N SER A 97 -5.86 -51.38 14.13
CA SER A 97 -5.27 -50.29 13.38
C SER A 97 -5.47 -50.42 11.87
N THR A 98 -5.43 -49.29 11.17
CA THR A 98 -5.33 -49.20 9.70
C THR A 98 -4.15 -48.31 9.33
N ALA A 99 -3.56 -48.53 8.16
CA ALA A 99 -2.41 -47.77 7.69
C ALA A 99 -2.60 -47.24 6.26
N PHE A 100 -1.89 -46.16 5.94
CA PHE A 100 -1.85 -45.53 4.63
C PHE A 100 -0.40 -45.16 4.28
N GLY A 101 0.04 -45.50 3.06
CA GLY A 101 1.35 -45.09 2.55
C GLY A 101 1.25 -43.74 1.85
N LEU A 102 1.78 -42.69 2.48
CA LEU A 102 1.82 -41.33 1.92
C LEU A 102 3.17 -41.09 1.24
N SER A 103 3.16 -40.77 -0.05
CA SER A 103 4.39 -40.39 -0.78
C SER A 103 4.67 -38.90 -0.58
N LEU A 104 5.87 -38.55 -0.10
CA LEU A 104 6.33 -37.16 0.04
C LEU A 104 7.75 -37.01 -0.50
N SER A 105 8.04 -35.84 -1.08
CA SER A 105 9.38 -35.33 -1.37
C SER A 105 9.49 -33.88 -0.91
N VAL A 106 10.72 -33.41 -0.69
CA VAL A 106 11.04 -32.01 -0.42
C VAL A 106 12.13 -31.58 -1.38
N ASP A 107 11.85 -30.60 -2.24
CA ASP A 107 12.79 -30.03 -3.21
C ASP A 107 13.30 -28.66 -2.75
N ALA A 108 14.35 -28.16 -3.40
CA ALA A 108 14.79 -26.78 -3.20
C ALA A 108 13.88 -25.81 -3.94
N SER A 109 13.62 -24.63 -3.36
CA SER A 109 12.95 -23.55 -4.09
C SER A 109 13.81 -23.07 -5.25
N PRO A 110 13.20 -22.68 -6.40
CA PRO A 110 13.95 -22.15 -7.54
C PRO A 110 14.84 -20.97 -7.13
N THR A 111 16.14 -21.07 -7.40
CA THR A 111 17.09 -19.99 -7.15
C THR A 111 17.43 -19.30 -8.47
N VAL A 112 17.13 -18.01 -8.54
CA VAL A 112 17.35 -17.16 -9.71
C VAL A 112 18.61 -16.33 -9.48
N HIS A 113 19.54 -16.40 -10.43
CA HIS A 113 20.75 -15.61 -10.41
C HIS A 113 20.49 -14.25 -11.07
N LEU A 114 20.67 -13.19 -10.30
CA LEU A 114 20.47 -11.81 -10.74
C LEU A 114 21.82 -11.17 -11.09
N THR A 115 21.85 -10.40 -12.17
CA THR A 115 23.02 -9.58 -12.54
C THR A 115 22.58 -8.23 -13.08
N ALA A 116 23.08 -7.14 -12.49
CA ALA A 116 22.85 -5.79 -12.95
C ALA A 116 24.06 -5.24 -13.72
N THR A 117 23.82 -4.73 -14.92
CA THR A 117 24.82 -4.00 -15.70
C THR A 117 24.61 -2.51 -15.48
N ALA A 118 25.59 -1.85 -14.85
CA ALA A 118 25.52 -0.43 -14.52
C ALA A 118 26.82 0.30 -14.83
N THR A 119 26.71 1.59 -15.17
CA THR A 119 27.85 2.48 -15.48
C THR A 119 27.68 3.83 -14.78
N GLY A 120 28.75 4.32 -14.14
CA GLY A 120 28.84 5.69 -13.63
C GLY A 120 29.32 6.68 -14.70
N ALA A 121 29.14 7.98 -14.45
CA ALA A 121 29.47 9.03 -15.41
C ALA A 121 30.98 9.14 -15.70
N ASN A 122 31.82 8.80 -14.72
CA ASN A 122 33.28 8.91 -14.83
C ASN A 122 33.99 7.60 -14.48
N GLY A 123 33.31 6.46 -14.63
CA GLY A 123 33.87 5.15 -14.26
C GLY A 123 34.10 4.99 -12.75
N GLU A 124 33.41 5.78 -11.93
CA GLU A 124 33.46 5.63 -10.47
C GLU A 124 32.95 4.26 -10.01
N ALA A 125 33.44 3.80 -8.85
CA ALA A 125 32.97 2.58 -8.23
C ALA A 125 31.51 2.73 -7.82
N LEU A 126 30.67 1.77 -8.22
CA LEU A 126 29.26 1.74 -7.88
C LEU A 126 28.99 0.83 -6.69
N SER A 127 28.05 1.26 -5.84
CA SER A 127 27.48 0.44 -4.78
C SER A 127 26.10 -0.06 -5.21
N TYR A 128 25.74 -1.24 -4.75
CA TYR A 128 24.51 -1.93 -5.11
C TYR A 128 23.81 -2.39 -3.84
N GLN A 129 22.49 -2.29 -3.83
CA GLN A 129 21.64 -2.89 -2.83
C GLN A 129 20.50 -3.62 -3.54
N TRP A 130 20.33 -4.91 -3.27
CA TRP A 130 19.22 -5.70 -3.78
C TRP A 130 18.11 -5.86 -2.75
N ARG A 131 16.86 -5.82 -3.20
CA ARG A 131 15.67 -6.16 -2.43
C ARG A 131 14.61 -6.82 -3.32
N THR A 132 13.75 -7.62 -2.73
CA THR A 132 12.64 -8.30 -3.43
C THR A 132 11.33 -8.04 -2.70
N THR A 133 10.22 -8.06 -3.43
CA THR A 133 8.87 -7.96 -2.85
C THR A 133 8.58 -9.17 -1.97
N ASP A 134 9.01 -10.34 -2.45
CA ASP A 134 8.82 -11.66 -1.87
C ASP A 134 10.08 -12.53 -2.01
N GLY A 135 10.01 -13.76 -1.50
CA GLY A 135 11.16 -14.67 -1.43
C GLY A 135 12.31 -14.10 -0.58
N HIS A 136 13.51 -14.63 -0.79
CA HIS A 136 14.68 -14.22 -0.02
C HIS A 136 15.93 -14.09 -0.89
N LEU A 137 16.72 -13.04 -0.65
CA LEU A 137 17.98 -12.80 -1.33
C LEU A 137 19.16 -13.24 -0.46
N THR A 138 20.15 -13.85 -1.10
CA THR A 138 21.51 -13.93 -0.56
C THR A 138 22.44 -13.02 -1.38
N ASN A 139 23.47 -12.47 -0.74
CA ASN A 139 24.41 -11.52 -1.36
C ASN A 139 23.75 -10.25 -1.92
N VAL A 140 23.26 -9.37 -1.04
CA VAL A 140 22.52 -8.15 -1.43
C VAL A 140 23.40 -6.95 -1.81
N ASN A 141 24.71 -7.03 -1.57
CA ASN A 141 25.65 -5.92 -1.74
C ASN A 141 26.64 -6.21 -2.88
N GLY A 142 26.18 -6.11 -4.13
CA GLY A 142 27.02 -6.33 -5.32
C GLY A 142 26.22 -6.25 -6.62
N ALA A 143 26.91 -6.28 -7.76
CA ALA A 143 26.26 -6.31 -9.06
C ALA A 143 25.48 -7.61 -9.32
N MET A 144 25.73 -8.65 -8.52
CA MET A 144 25.06 -9.95 -8.57
C MET A 144 24.37 -10.23 -7.23
N ALA A 145 23.27 -10.96 -7.28
CA ALA A 145 22.57 -11.50 -6.11
C ALA A 145 21.90 -12.82 -6.46
N ASP A 146 21.71 -13.69 -5.47
CA ASP A 146 20.96 -14.94 -5.66
C ASP A 146 19.62 -14.83 -4.96
N TRP A 147 18.54 -15.03 -5.72
CA TRP A 147 17.18 -14.89 -5.24
C TRP A 147 16.48 -16.24 -5.18
N VAL A 148 16.18 -16.68 -3.97
CA VAL A 148 15.33 -17.84 -3.73
C VAL A 148 13.87 -17.39 -3.86
N LEU A 149 13.22 -17.82 -4.94
CA LEU A 149 11.82 -17.48 -5.23
C LEU A 149 10.87 -18.11 -4.21
N PRO A 150 9.74 -17.45 -3.90
CA PRO A 150 8.68 -18.07 -3.12
C PRO A 150 8.01 -19.23 -3.92
N PRO A 151 7.29 -20.14 -3.23
CA PRO A 151 6.64 -21.28 -3.87
C PRO A 151 5.34 -20.86 -4.56
N GLY A 152 5.16 -21.12 -5.86
CA GLY A 152 3.89 -20.83 -6.53
C GLY A 152 4.08 -20.27 -7.94
N PRO A 153 3.03 -20.31 -8.77
CA PRO A 153 2.98 -19.56 -10.02
C PRO A 153 2.68 -18.08 -9.76
N GLY A 154 3.19 -17.20 -10.62
CA GLY A 154 2.93 -15.77 -10.55
C GLY A 154 4.05 -14.91 -11.09
N LEU A 155 3.95 -13.61 -10.81
CA LEU A 155 4.94 -12.59 -11.13
C LEU A 155 5.63 -12.15 -9.85
N HIS A 156 6.94 -12.31 -9.82
CA HIS A 156 7.77 -11.91 -8.70
C HIS A 156 8.71 -10.79 -9.12
N PHE A 157 9.08 -9.91 -8.19
CA PHE A 157 9.88 -8.72 -8.50
C PHE A 157 11.14 -8.60 -7.62
N ALA A 158 12.27 -8.40 -8.30
CA ALA A 158 13.53 -8.01 -7.67
C ALA A 158 13.93 -6.61 -8.12
N TYR A 159 14.49 -5.85 -7.19
CA TYR A 159 14.91 -4.47 -7.35
C TYR A 159 16.38 -4.33 -7.01
N VAL A 160 17.07 -3.46 -7.75
CA VAL A 160 18.41 -3.02 -7.42
C VAL A 160 18.43 -1.49 -7.32
N LEU A 161 19.00 -0.99 -6.22
CA LEU A 161 19.35 0.40 -6.05
C LEU A 161 20.86 0.53 -6.25
N VAL A 162 21.26 1.32 -7.24
CA VAL A 162 22.68 1.55 -7.58
C VAL A 162 23.04 2.99 -7.24
N SER A 163 24.12 3.18 -6.50
CA SER A 163 24.61 4.51 -6.10
C SER A 163 26.07 4.73 -6.52
N ASN A 164 26.38 5.96 -6.95
CA ASN A 164 27.74 6.41 -7.19
C ASN A 164 28.45 6.94 -5.93
N GLY A 165 27.77 6.96 -4.78
CA GLY A 165 28.29 7.49 -3.50
C GLY A 165 28.52 9.02 -3.46
N ARG A 166 28.05 9.73 -4.49
CA ARG A 166 28.21 11.18 -4.73
C ARG A 166 26.87 11.82 -5.10
N GLY A 167 25.77 11.32 -4.54
CA GLY A 167 24.40 11.79 -4.69
C GLY A 167 23.59 11.12 -5.79
N GLY A 168 24.23 10.40 -6.72
CA GLY A 168 23.55 9.78 -7.85
C GLY A 168 22.99 8.41 -7.47
N TYR A 169 21.68 8.24 -7.61
CA TYR A 169 20.97 6.99 -7.32
C TYR A 169 20.08 6.57 -8.50
N THR A 170 20.11 5.28 -8.83
CA THR A 170 19.21 4.69 -9.83
C THR A 170 18.62 3.40 -9.32
N GLN A 171 17.29 3.35 -9.24
CA GLN A 171 16.56 2.11 -9.01
C GLN A 171 16.12 1.51 -10.35
N ARG A 172 16.23 0.19 -10.47
CA ARG A 172 15.58 -0.59 -11.52
C ARG A 172 15.00 -1.88 -10.97
N ARG A 173 14.11 -2.52 -11.74
CA ARG A 173 13.50 -3.79 -11.38
C ARG A 173 13.54 -4.80 -12.52
N VAL A 174 13.53 -6.07 -12.14
CA VAL A 174 13.31 -7.21 -13.03
C VAL A 174 12.10 -7.98 -12.53
N ARG A 175 11.28 -8.42 -13.47
CA ARG A 175 10.13 -9.28 -13.20
C ARG A 175 10.44 -10.69 -13.64
N VAL A 176 10.15 -11.67 -12.79
CA VAL A 176 10.27 -13.11 -13.11
C VAL A 176 8.87 -13.71 -13.11
N ASN A 177 8.51 -14.41 -14.19
CA ASN A 177 7.26 -15.16 -14.26
C ASN A 177 7.53 -16.64 -13.93
N THR A 178 6.83 -17.16 -12.94
CA THR A 178 6.90 -18.54 -12.46
C THR A 178 5.70 -19.39 -12.85
N ASP A 179 4.79 -18.94 -13.72
CA ASP A 179 3.63 -19.74 -14.16
C ASP A 179 4.03 -21.10 -14.78
N THR A 180 5.25 -21.22 -15.31
CA THR A 180 5.76 -22.44 -15.97
C THR A 180 6.79 -23.22 -15.16
N ILE A 181 7.37 -22.61 -14.11
CA ILE A 181 8.40 -23.22 -13.23
C ILE A 181 7.97 -23.27 -11.76
N GLY A 182 6.87 -22.61 -11.43
CA GLY A 182 6.33 -22.45 -10.10
C GLY A 182 5.78 -23.76 -9.63
N ASN A 183 6.47 -24.33 -8.63
CA ASN A 183 5.93 -25.43 -7.86
C ASN A 183 4.58 -25.01 -7.24
N PRO A 184 3.70 -25.95 -6.90
CA PRO A 184 2.37 -25.59 -6.42
C PRO A 184 2.46 -24.70 -5.18
N ALA A 185 1.69 -23.60 -5.19
CA ALA A 185 1.60 -22.71 -4.05
C ALA A 185 1.23 -23.53 -2.82
N VAL A 186 2.09 -23.47 -1.80
CA VAL A 186 1.91 -24.31 -0.63
C VAL A 186 1.06 -23.55 0.37
N ILE A 187 -0.17 -24.00 0.59
CA ILE A 187 -1.09 -23.37 1.53
C ILE A 187 -0.52 -23.57 2.94
N PRO A 188 -0.12 -22.52 3.67
CA PRO A 188 0.43 -22.71 5.01
C PRO A 188 -0.63 -23.27 5.98
N PRO A 189 -0.19 -23.81 7.13
CA PRO A 189 -1.11 -24.27 8.16
C PRO A 189 -2.08 -23.19 8.60
N ALA A 190 -3.32 -23.61 8.85
CA ALA A 190 -4.39 -22.70 9.20
C ALA A 190 -4.01 -21.85 10.43
N THR A 191 -3.94 -20.53 10.24
CA THR A 191 -3.63 -19.56 11.29
C THR A 191 -4.87 -18.72 11.56
N ASN A 192 -5.24 -18.58 12.83
CA ASN A 192 -6.39 -17.77 13.19
C ASN A 192 -6.05 -16.29 13.12
N LEU A 193 -6.94 -15.53 12.51
CA LEU A 193 -6.91 -14.09 12.50
C LEU A 193 -7.31 -13.56 13.88
N ASN A 194 -6.43 -12.82 14.54
CA ASN A 194 -6.71 -12.28 15.86
C ASN A 194 -7.68 -11.10 15.75
N ALA A 195 -8.41 -10.83 16.84
CA ALA A 195 -9.28 -9.67 16.91
C ALA A 195 -8.44 -8.38 16.81
N PRO A 196 -8.89 -7.37 16.04
CA PRO A 196 -8.16 -6.11 15.90
C PRO A 196 -8.02 -5.36 17.24
N LYS A 197 -6.89 -4.67 17.43
CA LYS A 197 -6.66 -3.73 18.52
C LYS A 197 -7.45 -2.44 18.24
N THR A 198 -8.62 -2.32 18.84
CA THR A 198 -9.48 -1.14 18.71
C THR A 198 -9.56 -0.35 20.01
N ALA A 199 -9.74 0.96 19.91
CA ALA A 199 -10.04 1.87 21.01
C ALA A 199 -11.23 2.76 20.62
N SER A 200 -11.91 3.37 21.59
CA SER A 200 -12.82 4.48 21.30
C SER A 200 -12.01 5.64 20.73
N LEU A 201 -12.40 6.18 19.58
CA LEU A 201 -11.78 7.38 18.99
C LEU A 201 -11.54 8.45 20.07
N GLN A 202 -10.29 8.87 20.24
CA GLN A 202 -9.93 9.94 21.16
C GLN A 202 -9.18 11.06 20.41
N GLY A 203 -9.96 11.84 19.66
CA GLY A 203 -9.52 13.04 18.95
C GLY A 203 -9.06 12.79 17.50
N ASP A 204 -9.22 13.82 16.69
CA ASP A 204 -8.80 13.85 15.29
C ASP A 204 -7.29 14.09 15.18
N PHE A 205 -6.78 14.20 13.96
CA PHE A 205 -5.38 14.52 13.70
C PHE A 205 -5.26 16.00 13.34
N TYR A 206 -4.10 16.59 13.59
CA TYR A 206 -3.73 17.89 13.05
C TYR A 206 -2.59 17.69 12.07
N ARG A 207 -2.85 17.92 10.78
CA ARG A 207 -1.86 17.87 9.71
C ARG A 207 -1.61 19.27 9.19
N SER A 208 -0.35 19.65 9.03
CA SER A 208 0.03 20.87 8.33
C SER A 208 1.47 20.73 7.82
N PHE A 209 2.05 21.82 7.34
CA PHE A 209 3.41 21.89 6.84
C PHE A 209 4.10 23.13 7.36
N VAL A 210 5.42 23.09 7.40
CA VAL A 210 6.28 24.24 7.67
C VAL A 210 7.04 24.58 6.39
N THR A 211 6.87 25.81 5.94
CA THR A 211 7.62 26.38 4.82
C THR A 211 8.34 27.66 5.24
N TRP A 212 9.47 27.95 4.61
CA TRP A 212 10.10 29.28 4.66
C TRP A 212 9.81 30.06 3.39
N GLY A 213 9.49 31.35 3.56
CA GLY A 213 8.93 32.16 2.48
C GLY A 213 7.58 31.61 2.01
N ASP A 214 7.16 32.03 0.81
CA ASP A 214 5.82 31.69 0.33
C ASP A 214 5.64 30.20 -0.01
N TYR A 215 6.71 29.43 -0.28
CA TYR A 215 6.56 28.06 -0.82
C TYR A 215 7.65 27.01 -0.51
N TYR A 216 8.74 27.29 0.24
CA TYR A 216 9.86 26.31 0.34
C TYR A 216 9.70 25.34 1.51
N PRO A 217 9.56 24.02 1.28
CA PRO A 217 9.57 22.99 2.32
C PRO A 217 10.75 23.12 3.29
N THR A 218 10.48 22.91 4.58
CA THR A 218 11.54 22.93 5.59
C THR A 218 11.58 21.61 6.37
N PRO A 219 12.54 20.74 6.02
CA PRO A 219 12.74 19.49 6.75
C PRO A 219 13.25 19.73 8.17
N ASP A 220 13.03 18.73 9.03
CA ASP A 220 13.62 18.64 10.38
C ASP A 220 13.22 19.71 11.39
N ILE A 221 12.09 20.39 11.16
CA ILE A 221 11.55 21.36 12.11
C ILE A 221 10.79 20.62 13.19
N LEU A 222 11.10 20.91 14.46
CA LEU A 222 10.35 20.37 15.59
C LEU A 222 9.08 21.18 15.78
N VAL A 223 7.94 20.49 15.87
CA VAL A 223 6.60 21.10 15.97
C VAL A 223 5.82 20.50 17.13
N TYR A 224 5.09 21.35 17.85
CA TYR A 224 3.99 20.94 18.74
C TYR A 224 2.80 21.90 18.61
N LEU A 225 1.62 21.43 18.98
CA LEU A 225 0.42 22.27 19.09
C LEU A 225 0.12 22.59 20.54
N GLN A 226 -0.38 23.80 20.77
CA GLN A 226 -0.87 24.24 22.06
C GLN A 226 -2.32 24.69 21.93
N ASP A 227 -3.20 24.16 22.77
CA ASP A 227 -4.54 24.71 22.98
C ASP A 227 -4.41 26.08 23.65
N ASN A 228 -4.91 27.13 23.01
CA ASN A 228 -4.83 28.50 23.54
C ASN A 228 -5.74 28.74 24.74
N SER A 229 -6.76 27.91 24.93
CA SER A 229 -7.69 27.99 26.05
C SER A 229 -7.17 27.26 27.29
N SER A 230 -6.63 26.04 27.12
CA SER A 230 -6.16 25.20 28.24
C SER A 230 -4.65 25.15 28.42
N VAL A 231 -3.87 25.69 27.47
CA VAL A 231 -2.40 25.61 27.40
C VAL A 231 -1.88 24.17 27.26
N LYS A 232 -2.77 23.18 27.04
CA LYS A 232 -2.38 21.78 26.84
C LYS A 232 -1.64 21.61 25.52
N ARG A 233 -0.57 20.80 25.55
CA ARG A 233 0.26 20.49 24.38
C ARG A 233 -0.11 19.17 23.73
N TYR A 234 0.11 19.11 22.41
CA TYR A 234 -0.06 17.92 21.58
C TYR A 234 1.16 17.76 20.67
N PRO A 235 1.87 16.62 20.73
CA PRO A 235 1.76 15.58 21.77
C PRO A 235 2.07 16.13 23.18
N ALA A 236 1.60 15.46 24.24
CA ALA A 236 1.69 15.99 25.61
C ALA A 236 3.13 16.14 26.15
N SER A 237 4.05 15.30 25.70
CA SER A 237 5.44 15.22 26.18
C SER A 237 6.47 15.09 25.06
N ALA A 238 6.03 15.12 23.81
CA ALA A 238 6.87 14.92 22.64
C ALA A 238 6.63 16.02 21.61
N MET A 239 7.49 16.06 20.60
CA MET A 239 7.35 16.91 19.42
C MET A 239 7.36 16.00 18.19
N VAL A 240 6.77 16.49 17.12
CA VAL A 240 6.87 15.85 15.82
C VAL A 240 7.88 16.60 14.96
N THR A 241 8.61 15.87 14.14
CA THR A 241 9.60 16.45 13.22
C THR A 241 8.98 16.52 11.83
N THR A 242 9.18 17.63 11.13
CA THR A 242 8.70 17.75 9.76
C THR A 242 9.43 16.80 8.80
N SER A 243 8.69 16.29 7.82
CA SER A 243 9.20 15.44 6.74
C SER A 243 10.13 16.23 5.80
N LEU A 244 10.71 15.56 4.80
CA LEU A 244 11.47 16.24 3.75
C LEU A 244 10.62 17.24 2.92
N ARG A 245 9.29 17.22 3.02
CA ARG A 245 8.38 18.22 2.43
C ARG A 245 7.93 19.30 3.41
N GLY A 246 8.49 19.31 4.61
CA GLY A 246 8.04 20.19 5.68
C GLY A 246 6.72 19.75 6.33
N GLU A 247 6.16 18.59 5.96
CA GLU A 247 4.87 18.12 6.49
C GLU A 247 5.00 17.56 7.90
N PHE A 248 3.99 17.76 8.74
CA PHE A 248 3.90 17.14 10.06
C PHE A 248 2.45 16.74 10.39
N VAL A 249 2.32 15.73 11.25
CA VAL A 249 1.02 15.25 11.73
C VAL A 249 1.08 15.02 13.23
N ILE A 250 0.10 15.55 13.96
CA ILE A 250 -0.04 15.40 15.41
C ILE A 250 -1.36 14.67 15.69
N PRO A 251 -1.33 13.45 16.25
CA PRO A 251 -2.53 12.69 16.56
C PRO A 251 -3.21 13.13 17.86
N GLY A 252 -4.50 12.79 18.02
CA GLY A 252 -5.25 12.94 19.27
C GLY A 252 -5.59 14.39 19.64
N VAL A 253 -5.82 15.22 18.63
CA VAL A 253 -6.14 16.64 18.76
C VAL A 253 -7.66 16.83 18.66
N PRO A 254 -8.32 17.39 19.68
CA PRO A 254 -9.77 17.64 19.63
C PRO A 254 -10.20 18.59 18.48
N PRO A 255 -11.27 18.30 17.72
CA PRO A 255 -11.60 18.98 16.46
C PRO A 255 -11.89 20.49 16.54
N LEU A 256 -12.35 21.04 17.67
CA LEU A 256 -13.01 22.37 17.67
C LEU A 256 -12.37 23.40 18.61
N ILE A 257 -11.06 23.29 18.87
CA ILE A 257 -10.38 24.13 19.86
C ILE A 257 -9.34 25.05 19.21
N ASN A 258 -9.29 26.30 19.64
CA ASN A 258 -8.32 27.29 19.16
C ASN A 258 -6.87 26.89 19.48
N TYR A 259 -6.14 26.35 18.49
CA TYR A 259 -4.74 25.94 18.63
C TYR A 259 -3.74 26.96 18.07
N THR A 260 -2.54 26.99 18.65
CA THR A 260 -1.35 27.60 18.06
C THR A 260 -0.27 26.54 17.86
N ALA A 261 0.28 26.48 16.64
CA ALA A 261 1.44 25.65 16.34
C ALA A 261 2.74 26.39 16.73
N TRP A 262 3.65 25.67 17.36
CA TRP A 262 4.95 26.16 17.81
C TRP A 262 6.07 25.37 17.14
N CYS A 263 7.03 26.08 16.57
CA CYS A 263 8.11 25.54 15.75
C CYS A 263 9.47 25.90 16.35
N SER A 264 10.43 24.98 16.22
CA SER A 264 11.84 25.23 16.55
C SER A 264 12.75 24.87 15.37
N VAL A 265 13.58 25.85 15.01
CA VAL A 265 14.55 25.77 13.88
C VAL A 265 15.99 25.56 14.37
N ASP A 266 16.20 25.53 15.68
CA ASP A 266 17.51 25.46 16.34
C ASP A 266 17.67 24.17 17.16
N GLY A 267 16.91 23.12 16.80
CA GLY A 267 16.98 21.82 17.47
C GLY A 267 16.36 21.79 18.87
N GLY A 268 15.42 22.69 19.13
CA GLY A 268 14.62 22.74 20.36
C GLY A 268 15.10 23.75 21.39
N THR A 269 16.02 24.66 21.05
CA THR A 269 16.50 25.67 22.02
C THR A 269 15.59 26.88 22.14
N THR A 270 14.94 27.29 21.05
CA THR A 270 13.93 28.35 21.03
C THR A 270 12.71 27.90 20.24
N TYR A 271 11.52 28.34 20.71
CA TYR A 271 10.24 28.06 20.06
C TYR A 271 9.54 29.36 19.76
N ASN A 272 9.12 29.52 18.51
CA ASN A 272 8.29 30.62 18.05
C ASN A 272 6.98 30.05 17.50
N THR A 273 5.95 30.88 17.37
CA THR A 273 4.74 30.42 16.67
C THR A 273 5.11 30.14 15.22
N CYS A 274 4.55 29.08 14.64
CA CYS A 274 4.74 28.74 13.23
C CYS A 274 3.98 29.69 12.29
N THR A 275 3.55 30.87 12.76
CA THR A 275 2.76 31.86 12.01
C THR A 275 3.25 33.30 12.19
N ASP A 276 4.08 33.59 13.19
CA ASP A 276 4.63 34.93 13.41
C ASP A 276 5.79 35.24 12.43
N GLY A 277 5.42 35.50 11.18
CA GLY A 277 6.16 36.38 10.27
C GLY A 277 5.31 37.64 10.07
N ASN A 278 5.58 38.71 10.81
CA ASN A 278 4.73 39.90 10.73
C ASN A 278 4.83 40.59 9.34
N VAL A 279 3.69 40.56 8.63
CA VAL A 279 3.20 41.53 7.62
C VAL A 279 3.85 41.51 6.23
N TYR A 280 3.20 40.83 5.27
CA TYR A 280 3.27 41.20 3.84
C TYR A 280 2.00 41.95 3.42
N ASN A 281 2.20 43.08 2.75
CA ASN A 281 1.20 44.06 2.33
C ASN A 281 0.06 43.46 1.48
N GLY A 282 -1.16 43.42 2.02
CA GLY A 282 -2.40 43.45 1.24
C GLY A 282 -3.15 42.14 1.03
N PHE A 283 -2.59 40.98 1.40
CA PHE A 283 -3.31 39.71 1.47
C PHE A 283 -2.89 38.95 2.73
N PRO A 284 -3.79 38.72 3.71
CA PRO A 284 -3.45 37.90 4.85
C PRO A 284 -3.21 36.46 4.37
N PRO A 285 -2.08 35.80 4.73
CA PRO A 285 -2.02 34.35 4.63
C PRO A 285 -3.18 33.78 5.46
N PRO A 286 -3.87 32.73 5.00
CA PRO A 286 -4.86 32.09 5.85
C PRO A 286 -4.15 31.68 7.14
N PRO A 287 -4.66 32.05 8.32
CA PRO A 287 -4.11 31.50 9.56
C PRO A 287 -4.16 29.98 9.46
N LEU A 288 -3.17 29.31 10.08
CA LEU A 288 -3.35 27.90 10.43
C LEU A 288 -4.71 27.76 11.11
N SER A 289 -5.52 26.82 10.62
CA SER A 289 -6.88 26.63 11.11
C SER A 289 -6.81 26.42 12.60
N SER A 290 -7.62 27.17 13.34
CA SER A 290 -7.86 27.00 14.76
C SER A 290 -8.75 25.80 15.06
N VAL A 291 -8.85 24.84 14.13
CA VAL A 291 -9.77 23.71 14.12
C VAL A 291 -8.98 22.50 13.61
N ALA A 292 -8.90 21.43 14.43
CA ALA A 292 -8.36 20.15 13.96
C ALA A 292 -9.42 19.47 13.09
N VAL A 293 -9.00 18.90 11.97
CA VAL A 293 -9.89 18.28 10.99
C VAL A 293 -9.41 16.87 10.69
N THR A 294 -10.35 15.99 10.38
CA THR A 294 -10.07 14.58 10.06
C THR A 294 -9.20 14.41 8.83
N ASP A 295 -9.14 15.40 7.92
CA ASP A 295 -8.24 15.32 6.78
C ASP A 295 -7.83 16.68 6.20
N TYR A 296 -6.53 16.79 5.93
CA TYR A 296 -5.82 17.77 5.09
C TYR A 296 -5.49 19.20 5.59
N GLY A 297 -4.31 19.60 5.12
CA GLY A 297 -3.49 20.68 5.66
C GLY A 297 -4.02 22.09 5.40
N VAL A 298 -3.88 22.90 6.44
CA VAL A 298 -4.05 24.35 6.35
C VAL A 298 -2.74 24.96 5.90
N SER A 299 -2.79 25.75 4.83
CA SER A 299 -1.63 26.53 4.38
C SER A 299 -1.43 27.73 5.30
N GLY A 300 -0.55 27.58 6.28
CA GLY A 300 0.07 28.70 6.98
C GLY A 300 1.54 28.75 6.59
N GLY A 301 1.90 29.58 5.62
CA GLY A 301 3.30 29.84 5.31
C GLY A 301 3.91 30.73 6.39
N THR A 302 5.17 30.47 6.78
CA THR A 302 5.95 31.45 7.56
C THR A 302 6.77 32.31 6.61
N SER A 303 6.50 33.62 6.59
CA SER A 303 7.38 34.59 5.96
C SER A 303 8.51 34.96 6.93
N TYR A 304 9.43 34.02 7.20
CA TYR A 304 10.73 34.36 7.78
C TYR A 304 11.69 34.76 6.65
N PRO A 305 12.53 35.79 6.87
CA PRO A 305 13.60 36.07 5.94
C PRO A 305 14.47 34.84 5.76
N SER A 306 14.70 34.44 4.51
CA SER A 306 15.37 33.18 4.20
C SER A 306 16.37 33.34 3.06
N ILE A 307 17.45 32.58 3.18
CA ILE A 307 18.41 32.35 2.12
C ILE A 307 17.99 31.04 1.47
N VAL A 308 17.49 31.13 0.24
CA VAL A 308 16.90 30.01 -0.49
C VAL A 308 17.65 29.74 -1.78
N GLY A 309 17.72 28.48 -2.18
CA GLY A 309 18.33 28.06 -3.43
C GLY A 309 17.98 26.62 -3.76
N SER A 310 18.50 26.11 -4.87
CA SER A 310 18.43 24.69 -5.20
C SER A 310 19.80 24.09 -5.49
N PHE A 311 19.90 22.79 -5.34
CA PHE A 311 21.11 22.03 -5.55
C PHE A 311 20.80 20.68 -6.21
N ALA A 312 21.39 20.48 -7.38
CA ALA A 312 21.19 19.29 -8.19
C ALA A 312 22.52 18.70 -8.66
N LEU A 313 22.46 17.47 -9.15
CA LEU A 313 23.51 16.82 -9.91
C LEU A 313 23.59 17.40 -11.33
N GLN A 314 24.62 17.00 -12.08
CA GLN A 314 24.85 17.49 -13.45
C GLN A 314 23.71 17.14 -14.43
N ASP A 315 22.96 16.08 -14.15
CA ASP A 315 21.79 15.63 -14.91
C ASP A 315 20.47 16.26 -14.42
N SER A 316 20.56 17.29 -13.57
CA SER A 316 19.43 17.97 -12.91
C SER A 316 18.66 17.14 -11.88
N ASN A 317 19.05 15.89 -11.60
CA ASN A 317 18.44 15.13 -10.51
C ASN A 317 18.83 15.74 -9.16
N PRO A 318 17.95 15.70 -8.14
CA PRO A 318 18.32 16.06 -6.78
C PRO A 318 19.52 15.22 -6.29
N CYS A 319 20.39 15.80 -5.48
CA CYS A 319 21.43 15.01 -4.81
C CYS A 319 20.80 14.10 -3.75
N GLY A 320 20.84 12.79 -4.00
CA GLY A 320 20.39 11.75 -3.09
C GLY A 320 19.03 11.15 -3.47
N THR A 321 18.52 10.25 -2.63
CA THR A 321 17.23 9.58 -2.84
C THR A 321 16.50 9.35 -1.51
N VAL A 322 15.19 9.21 -1.61
CA VAL A 322 14.32 8.82 -0.49
C VAL A 322 13.61 7.56 -0.95
N ASN A 323 13.92 6.45 -0.30
CA ASN A 323 13.47 5.15 -0.72
C ASN A 323 13.19 4.25 0.48
N GLU A 324 11.93 4.24 0.93
CA GLU A 324 11.49 3.47 2.09
C GLU A 324 11.65 1.96 1.87
N PHE A 325 11.45 1.49 0.64
CA PHE A 325 11.62 0.08 0.32
C PHE A 325 13.05 -0.39 0.56
N PHE A 326 14.04 0.44 0.18
CA PHE A 326 15.44 0.20 0.44
C PHE A 326 15.92 0.64 1.83
N GLY A 327 15.12 1.41 2.56
CA GLY A 327 15.50 2.05 3.82
C GLY A 327 16.60 3.08 3.63
N VAL A 328 16.62 3.77 2.48
CA VAL A 328 17.64 4.75 2.13
C VAL A 328 17.04 6.15 2.13
N THR A 329 17.55 7.02 2.99
CA THR A 329 17.27 8.45 2.96
C THR A 329 18.58 9.20 2.88
N ALA A 330 18.92 9.64 1.69
CA ALA A 330 20.09 10.47 1.41
C ALA A 330 19.59 11.77 0.77
N THR A 331 19.92 12.91 1.36
CA THR A 331 19.73 14.21 0.73
C THR A 331 20.99 15.05 0.94
N ALA A 332 21.22 16.02 0.07
CA ALA A 332 22.25 17.01 0.31
C ALA A 332 21.96 17.84 1.57
N THR A 333 22.97 18.55 2.06
CA THR A 333 22.81 19.53 3.13
C THR A 333 23.33 20.90 2.73
N ALA A 334 22.73 21.95 3.28
CA ALA A 334 23.12 23.33 3.09
C ALA A 334 23.58 23.93 4.42
N THR A 335 24.73 24.60 4.43
CA THR A 335 25.30 25.25 5.61
C THR A 335 25.65 26.70 5.28
N LEU A 336 25.14 27.64 6.06
CA LEU A 336 25.53 29.04 5.96
C LEU A 336 26.89 29.24 6.62
N VAL A 337 27.86 29.86 5.93
CA VAL A 337 29.20 30.13 6.48
C VAL A 337 29.64 31.58 6.30
N ASP A 338 30.53 32.03 7.18
CA ASP A 338 31.18 33.35 7.10
C ASP A 338 32.35 33.37 6.11
N SER A 339 32.98 34.54 5.94
CA SER A 339 34.13 34.72 5.03
C SER A 339 35.39 33.96 5.44
N SER A 340 35.45 33.48 6.68
CA SER A 340 36.53 32.63 7.21
C SER A 340 36.19 31.14 7.12
N GLY A 341 35.01 30.79 6.59
CA GLY A 341 34.53 29.41 6.49
C GLY A 341 33.91 28.86 7.78
N ASN A 342 33.70 29.69 8.80
CA ASN A 342 33.02 29.24 10.02
C ASN A 342 31.53 29.10 9.77
N LYS A 343 30.94 28.01 10.30
CA LYS A 343 29.51 27.76 10.25
C LYS A 343 28.74 28.80 11.06
N LEU A 344 27.73 29.39 10.42
CA LEU A 344 26.74 30.29 11.03
C LEU A 344 25.41 29.56 11.27
N VAL A 345 24.92 28.79 10.30
CA VAL A 345 23.62 28.08 10.35
C VAL A 345 23.71 26.74 9.61
N GLY A 346 22.89 25.75 10.01
CA GLY A 346 22.82 24.43 9.38
C GLY A 346 23.69 23.38 10.08
N PRO A 347 24.04 22.26 9.46
CA PRO A 347 23.56 21.83 8.14
C PRO A 347 22.05 21.61 8.16
N ALA A 348 21.33 22.23 7.23
CA ALA A 348 19.92 21.95 6.97
C ALA A 348 19.81 20.94 5.83
N ARG A 349 18.87 19.98 5.91
CA ARG A 349 18.64 19.06 4.80
C ARG A 349 18.03 19.80 3.61
N VAL A 350 18.56 19.51 2.43
CA VAL A 350 17.92 19.81 1.16
C VAL A 350 16.69 18.89 1.05
N ASP A 351 15.58 19.45 0.60
CA ASP A 351 14.35 18.70 0.40
C ASP A 351 14.49 17.66 -0.73
N GLU A 352 13.45 16.87 -0.91
CA GLU A 352 13.47 15.81 -1.93
C GLU A 352 13.48 16.34 -3.38
N PHE A 353 13.17 17.62 -3.59
CA PHE A 353 13.15 18.28 -4.90
C PHE A 353 14.46 19.03 -5.20
N GLY A 354 15.40 19.02 -4.26
CA GLY A 354 16.68 19.72 -4.39
C GLY A 354 16.65 21.16 -3.89
N TYR A 355 15.58 21.64 -3.26
CA TYR A 355 15.53 22.98 -2.67
C TYR A 355 16.02 22.97 -1.23
N TYR A 356 16.67 24.04 -0.84
CA TYR A 356 17.00 24.32 0.55
C TYR A 356 16.56 25.72 0.91
N ALA A 357 16.25 25.87 2.19
CA ALA A 357 16.05 27.15 2.82
C ALA A 357 16.98 27.18 4.04
N LEU A 358 17.51 28.37 4.38
CA LEU A 358 18.30 28.66 5.57
C LEU A 358 17.72 29.91 6.25
N PRO A 359 17.53 29.91 7.57
CA PRO A 359 16.94 31.06 8.25
C PRO A 359 17.93 32.22 8.25
N SER A 360 17.46 33.38 7.79
CA SER A 360 18.15 34.67 7.90
C SER A 360 17.57 35.37 9.12
N ILE A 361 18.04 35.01 10.31
CA ILE A 361 17.43 35.49 11.56
C ILE A 361 17.31 37.03 11.62
N TRP A 362 16.11 37.49 12.00
CA TRP A 362 15.69 38.89 11.97
C TRP A 362 15.99 39.64 13.28
N PRO A 363 16.26 40.97 13.23
CA PRO A 363 16.78 41.70 12.08
C PRO A 363 18.31 41.66 12.13
N ASN A 364 18.94 41.20 11.05
CA ASN A 364 20.34 41.50 10.70
C ASN A 364 21.42 40.79 11.52
N ALA A 365 21.16 39.67 12.19
CA ALA A 365 22.23 39.02 12.98
C ALA A 365 23.42 38.54 12.10
N PHE A 366 23.16 38.27 10.82
CA PHE A 366 24.13 37.81 9.83
C PHE A 366 24.46 38.83 8.72
N GLU A 367 23.86 40.02 8.74
CA GLU A 367 24.16 41.07 7.76
C GLU A 367 25.64 41.46 7.87
N GLY A 368 26.39 41.34 6.77
CA GLY A 368 27.85 41.55 6.75
C GLY A 368 28.69 40.41 7.35
N LYS A 369 28.09 39.34 7.87
CA LYS A 369 28.79 38.14 8.37
C LYS A 369 28.63 36.93 7.44
N ALA A 370 27.45 36.73 6.86
CA ALA A 370 27.21 35.64 5.92
C ALA A 370 27.93 35.90 4.59
N ALA A 371 28.70 34.91 4.12
CA ALA A 371 29.48 35.04 2.88
C ALA A 371 29.07 34.01 1.82
N THR A 372 28.93 32.74 2.21
CA THR A 372 28.58 31.67 1.25
C THR A 372 27.65 30.64 1.87
N VAL A 373 26.92 29.91 1.02
CA VAL A 373 26.27 28.65 1.37
C VAL A 373 27.15 27.50 0.89
N SER A 374 27.55 26.62 1.80
CA SER A 374 28.24 25.37 1.51
C SER A 374 27.23 24.24 1.35
N LEU A 375 27.21 23.64 0.17
CA LEU A 375 26.31 22.56 -0.22
C LEU A 375 27.08 21.24 -0.27
N GLN A 376 26.71 20.29 0.59
CA GLN A 376 27.39 19.01 0.73
C GLN A 376 26.49 17.87 0.23
N CYS A 377 27.00 17.08 -0.71
CA CYS A 377 26.32 15.94 -1.31
C CYS A 377 27.08 14.65 -1.00
N GLU A 378 26.60 13.84 -0.06
CA GLU A 378 27.26 12.59 0.38
C GLU A 378 28.80 12.73 0.51
N ASN A 379 29.58 11.91 -0.21
CA ASN A 379 31.05 11.94 -0.17
C ASN A 379 31.68 12.88 -1.24
N ALA A 380 30.88 13.72 -1.92
CA ALA A 380 31.40 14.67 -2.89
C ALA A 380 32.10 15.86 -2.21
N ALA A 381 32.92 16.61 -2.95
CA ALA A 381 33.43 17.88 -2.46
C ALA A 381 32.29 18.90 -2.30
N PRO A 382 32.30 19.75 -1.25
CA PRO A 382 31.27 20.78 -1.09
C PRO A 382 31.28 21.79 -2.25
N VAL A 383 30.09 22.22 -2.66
CA VAL A 383 29.90 23.32 -3.62
C VAL A 383 29.55 24.58 -2.85
N THR A 384 30.28 25.66 -3.08
CA THR A 384 30.06 26.95 -2.40
C THR A 384 29.33 27.93 -3.31
N VAL A 385 28.27 28.54 -2.81
CA VAL A 385 27.50 29.57 -3.51
C VAL A 385 27.65 30.90 -2.77
N ALA A 386 28.15 31.91 -3.45
CA ALA A 386 28.33 33.23 -2.85
C ALA A 386 26.98 33.90 -2.59
N ILE A 387 26.85 34.49 -1.40
CA ILE A 387 25.69 35.30 -1.04
C ILE A 387 25.98 36.72 -1.50
N GLY A 388 25.12 37.24 -2.38
CA GLY A 388 25.17 38.63 -2.83
C GLY A 388 24.63 39.59 -1.76
N SER A 389 23.96 40.66 -2.20
CA SER A 389 23.22 41.53 -1.29
C SER A 389 21.89 40.88 -0.87
N LEU A 390 21.62 40.86 0.43
CA LEU A 390 20.28 40.56 0.95
C LEU A 390 19.35 41.75 0.66
N ASN A 391 18.05 41.49 0.45
CA ASN A 391 17.06 42.56 0.34
C ASN A 391 16.80 43.22 1.72
N ALA A 392 15.92 44.24 1.77
CA ALA A 392 15.61 44.96 3.00
C ALA A 392 14.98 44.11 4.11
N THR A 393 14.44 42.93 3.78
CA THR A 393 13.89 41.96 4.73
C THR A 393 14.92 40.91 5.15
N GLY A 394 16.08 40.81 4.50
CA GLY A 394 17.12 39.81 4.78
C GLY A 394 17.04 38.55 3.92
N GLU A 395 16.28 38.58 2.82
CA GLU A 395 16.02 37.45 1.91
C GLU A 395 16.88 37.50 0.66
N THR A 396 17.15 36.32 0.09
CA THR A 396 17.75 36.18 -1.23
C THR A 396 17.47 34.81 -1.85
N TRP A 397 17.32 34.78 -3.17
CA TRP A 397 17.30 33.55 -3.98
C TRP A 397 18.64 33.38 -4.70
N LEU A 398 19.37 32.33 -4.34
CA LEU A 398 20.71 32.05 -4.84
C LEU A 398 20.74 31.34 -6.20
N GLY A 399 19.57 30.98 -6.75
CA GLY A 399 19.49 30.21 -7.99
C GLY A 399 19.78 28.72 -7.77
N SER A 400 20.03 28.04 -8.89
CA SER A 400 20.35 26.62 -8.92
C SER A 400 21.86 26.41 -8.93
N ALA A 401 22.37 25.69 -7.95
CA ALA A 401 23.72 25.17 -7.92
C ALA A 401 23.77 23.74 -8.47
N THR A 402 24.91 23.37 -9.06
CA THR A 402 25.10 22.05 -9.68
C THR A 402 26.39 21.39 -9.22
N LEU A 403 26.31 20.13 -8.82
CA LEU A 403 27.48 19.29 -8.59
C LEU A 403 28.01 18.75 -9.92
N MET A 404 28.99 19.44 -10.50
CA MET A 404 29.64 19.02 -11.74
C MET A 404 30.40 17.70 -11.55
N GLY A 405 30.34 16.82 -12.55
CA GLY A 405 31.02 15.53 -12.54
C GLY A 405 30.36 14.47 -11.66
N SER A 406 29.08 14.63 -11.32
CA SER A 406 28.24 13.59 -10.71
C SER A 406 26.86 13.58 -11.38
N SER A 407 26.36 12.39 -11.68
CA SER A 407 25.00 12.15 -12.19
C SER A 407 24.50 10.81 -11.66
N ALA A 408 23.20 10.53 -11.80
CA ALA A 408 22.67 9.21 -11.48
C ALA A 408 23.37 8.12 -12.33
N PRO A 409 23.73 6.95 -11.75
CA PRO A 409 24.26 5.81 -12.51
C PRO A 409 23.27 5.34 -13.58
N THR A 410 23.75 4.86 -14.72
CA THR A 410 22.90 4.21 -15.71
C THR A 410 22.87 2.71 -15.46
N VAL A 411 21.70 2.14 -15.17
CA VAL A 411 21.48 0.68 -15.15
C VAL A 411 20.85 0.29 -16.48
N SER A 412 21.64 -0.32 -17.37
CA SER A 412 21.24 -0.62 -18.75
C SER A 412 20.57 -1.97 -18.92
N ALA A 413 20.80 -2.91 -18.00
CA ALA A 413 20.16 -4.22 -18.01
C ALA A 413 20.14 -4.84 -16.61
N ILE A 414 19.12 -5.67 -16.37
CA ILE A 414 19.14 -6.68 -15.31
C ILE A 414 18.84 -8.02 -15.97
N SER A 415 19.72 -8.99 -15.78
CA SER A 415 19.49 -10.38 -16.15
C SER A 415 19.00 -11.16 -14.94
N ALA A 416 18.07 -12.09 -15.17
CA ALA A 416 17.63 -13.07 -14.19
C ALA A 416 17.63 -14.44 -14.86
N THR A 417 18.50 -15.34 -14.40
CA THR A 417 18.67 -16.68 -14.99
C THR A 417 18.34 -17.78 -14.00
N TYR A 418 17.71 -18.83 -14.51
CA TYR A 418 17.39 -20.07 -13.78
C TYR A 418 17.91 -21.24 -14.62
N ASP A 419 18.74 -22.09 -14.03
CA ASP A 419 19.46 -23.17 -14.72
C ASP A 419 20.19 -22.69 -16.01
N GLY A 420 20.75 -21.48 -15.95
CA GLY A 420 21.45 -20.83 -17.07
C GLY A 420 20.55 -20.24 -18.16
N SER A 421 19.22 -20.40 -18.05
CA SER A 421 18.25 -19.87 -19.01
C SER A 421 17.66 -18.54 -18.50
N PRO A 422 17.55 -17.48 -19.34
CA PRO A 422 16.95 -16.22 -18.93
C PRO A 422 15.43 -16.38 -18.73
N ILE A 423 14.95 -16.00 -17.56
CA ILE A 423 13.52 -16.06 -17.21
C ILE A 423 12.96 -14.70 -16.79
N GLY A 424 13.82 -13.69 -16.62
CA GLY A 424 13.42 -12.35 -16.23
C GLY A 424 13.16 -11.41 -17.40
N THR A 425 12.20 -10.51 -17.20
CA THR A 425 11.97 -9.33 -18.05
C THR A 425 12.51 -8.10 -17.32
N PHE A 426 13.53 -7.45 -17.87
CA PHE A 426 13.99 -6.16 -17.38
C PHE A 426 12.93 -5.09 -17.64
N LEU A 427 12.57 -4.33 -16.62
CA LEU A 427 11.57 -3.28 -16.72
C LEU A 427 12.26 -1.91 -16.57
N PRO A 428 12.65 -1.27 -17.69
CA PRO A 428 13.11 0.12 -17.63
C PRO A 428 11.94 1.03 -17.20
N PRO A 429 12.20 2.28 -16.78
CA PRO A 429 11.16 3.25 -16.50
C PRO A 429 10.23 3.35 -17.70
N THR A 430 8.92 3.33 -17.46
CA THR A 430 7.94 3.72 -18.47
C THR A 430 8.23 5.16 -18.89
N SER A 431 8.35 5.40 -20.20
CA SER A 431 8.52 6.73 -20.76
C SER A 431 7.22 7.18 -21.41
N GLY A 432 6.75 8.38 -21.10
CA GLY A 432 5.74 9.07 -21.89
C GLY A 432 4.37 9.26 -21.22
N LEU A 433 4.23 8.98 -19.92
CA LEU A 433 3.08 9.43 -19.15
C LEU A 433 3.29 10.88 -18.72
N VAL A 434 2.23 11.70 -18.70
CA VAL A 434 2.31 13.08 -18.19
C VAL A 434 2.83 13.11 -16.76
N SER A 435 2.51 12.09 -15.95
CA SER A 435 3.04 11.95 -14.61
C SER A 435 4.52 11.54 -14.52
N ASP A 436 5.15 11.15 -15.63
CA ASP A 436 6.61 10.97 -15.73
C ASP A 436 7.35 12.31 -15.88
N SER A 437 6.64 13.42 -16.15
CA SER A 437 7.22 14.78 -16.11
C SER A 437 7.50 15.28 -14.69
N TYR A 438 7.06 14.52 -13.68
CA TYR A 438 7.30 14.83 -12.29
C TYR A 438 8.59 14.16 -11.75
N PRO A 439 9.32 14.82 -10.84
CA PRO A 439 10.68 14.41 -10.48
C PRO A 439 10.82 13.08 -9.71
N ARG A 440 9.75 12.45 -9.19
CA ARG A 440 9.85 11.20 -8.41
C ARG A 440 8.71 10.21 -8.66
N ALA A 441 9.02 8.92 -8.51
CA ALA A 441 8.12 7.79 -8.73
C ALA A 441 6.96 7.70 -7.71
N ASP A 442 7.16 8.14 -6.48
CA ASP A 442 6.24 7.98 -5.36
C ASP A 442 5.16 9.07 -5.24
N GLN A 443 5.08 10.02 -6.19
CA GLN A 443 4.20 11.17 -6.09
C GLN A 443 2.69 10.85 -6.10
N PHE A 444 2.28 9.74 -6.72
CA PHE A 444 0.87 9.35 -6.83
C PHE A 444 0.23 9.01 -5.46
N LEU A 445 1.01 8.45 -4.53
CA LEU A 445 0.47 7.86 -3.28
C LEU A 445 0.95 8.56 -2.00
N ARG A 446 1.83 9.57 -2.12
CA ARG A 446 2.30 10.40 -0.99
C ARG A 446 1.32 11.48 -0.53
N VAL A 447 0.15 11.63 -1.17
CA VAL A 447 -0.88 12.62 -0.76
C VAL A 447 -1.26 12.45 0.71
N LYS A 448 -1.31 11.19 1.18
CA LYS A 448 -1.44 10.84 2.59
C LYS A 448 -0.11 10.32 3.16
N GLY A 449 1.04 10.90 2.83
CA GLY A 449 2.36 10.47 3.36
C GLY A 449 2.84 9.08 2.94
N LEU A 450 3.95 8.60 3.52
CA LEU A 450 4.49 7.26 3.26
C LEU A 450 4.63 6.43 4.54
N ASP A 451 4.16 5.20 4.43
CA ASP A 451 4.51 4.14 5.35
C ASP A 451 5.91 3.59 5.09
N THR A 452 6.42 2.90 6.10
CA THR A 452 7.66 2.15 6.06
C THR A 452 7.36 0.66 6.26
N ARG A 453 8.40 -0.17 6.13
CA ARG A 453 8.35 -1.59 6.49
C ARG A 453 7.91 -1.82 7.94
N VAL A 454 8.41 -1.00 8.88
CA VAL A 454 8.07 -1.12 10.31
C VAL A 454 6.61 -0.73 10.54
N GLY A 455 6.17 0.39 9.95
CA GLY A 455 4.78 0.84 10.00
C GLY A 455 3.81 -0.21 9.46
N ALA A 456 4.11 -0.80 8.30
CA ALA A 456 3.31 -1.87 7.70
C ALA A 456 3.19 -3.11 8.59
N CYS A 457 4.29 -3.56 9.18
CA CYS A 457 4.25 -4.71 10.07
C CYS A 457 3.40 -4.41 11.32
N LEU A 458 3.60 -3.24 11.94
CA LEU A 458 2.83 -2.84 13.11
C LEU A 458 1.35 -2.63 12.81
N TYR A 459 1.00 -2.17 11.60
CA TYR A 459 -0.38 -2.14 11.13
C TYR A 459 -0.96 -3.56 11.06
N TYR A 460 -0.25 -4.50 10.43
CA TYR A 460 -0.67 -5.90 10.39
C TYR A 460 -0.77 -6.56 11.77
N GLN A 461 0.08 -6.18 12.71
CA GLN A 461 -0.07 -6.59 14.10
C GLN A 461 -1.33 -5.98 14.73
N ALA A 462 -1.61 -4.70 14.50
CA ALA A 462 -2.79 -4.02 15.04
C ALA A 462 -4.11 -4.59 14.52
N ILE A 463 -4.18 -5.00 13.24
CA ILE A 463 -5.38 -5.62 12.66
C ILE A 463 -5.48 -7.14 12.88
N GLY A 464 -4.49 -7.73 13.58
CA GLY A 464 -4.45 -9.14 13.96
C GLY A 464 -3.92 -10.11 12.89
N ALA A 465 -3.42 -9.60 11.76
CA ALA A 465 -2.90 -10.39 10.64
C ALA A 465 -1.48 -10.94 10.87
N VAL A 466 -0.76 -10.40 11.86
CA VAL A 466 0.59 -10.79 12.27
C VAL A 466 0.64 -10.89 13.81
N ALA A 467 1.38 -11.85 14.36
CA ALA A 467 1.49 -12.02 15.81
C ALA A 467 2.49 -11.03 16.45
N SER A 468 3.62 -10.77 15.79
CA SER A 468 4.64 -9.83 16.27
C SER A 468 5.55 -9.32 15.14
N CYS A 469 6.23 -8.20 15.39
CA CYS A 469 7.18 -7.57 14.48
C CYS A 469 8.56 -7.43 15.15
N ASP A 470 9.63 -7.70 14.41
CA ASP A 470 10.98 -7.37 14.86
C ASP A 470 11.34 -5.88 14.61
N ALA A 471 12.52 -5.46 15.05
CA ALA A 471 12.98 -4.07 14.92
C ALA A 471 13.19 -3.62 13.45
N ALA A 472 13.33 -4.56 12.52
CA ALA A 472 13.44 -4.29 11.09
C ALA A 472 12.09 -4.33 10.37
N GLY A 473 10.99 -4.59 11.09
CA GLY A 473 9.65 -4.72 10.55
C GLY A 473 9.39 -6.06 9.87
N ASN A 474 10.14 -7.12 10.19
CA ASN A 474 9.81 -8.46 9.69
C ASN A 474 8.69 -9.07 10.55
N PRO A 475 7.61 -9.56 9.92
CA PRO A 475 6.48 -10.16 10.63
C PRO A 475 6.79 -11.59 11.06
N SER A 476 6.22 -11.99 12.19
CA SER A 476 6.19 -13.38 12.66
C SER A 476 4.74 -13.82 12.88
N GLY A 477 4.42 -15.06 12.46
CA GLY A 477 3.06 -15.60 12.52
C GLY A 477 2.08 -14.86 11.60
N ALA A 478 2.54 -14.48 10.39
CA ALA A 478 1.69 -13.86 9.38
C ALA A 478 0.64 -14.86 8.86
N ILE A 479 -0.59 -14.40 8.67
CA ILE A 479 -1.64 -15.18 8.01
C ILE A 479 -1.36 -15.32 6.50
N SER A 480 -1.96 -16.33 5.88
CA SER A 480 -2.03 -16.44 4.42
C SER A 480 -3.32 -15.91 3.83
N PHE A 481 -3.35 -15.83 2.50
CA PHE A 481 -4.56 -15.49 1.77
C PHE A 481 -5.71 -16.46 2.05
N GLU A 482 -5.41 -17.76 2.14
CA GLU A 482 -6.42 -18.77 2.45
C GLU A 482 -6.89 -18.73 3.90
N ASP A 483 -6.03 -18.33 4.84
CA ASP A 483 -6.44 -18.05 6.22
C ASP A 483 -7.42 -16.89 6.28
N TRP A 484 -7.12 -15.81 5.57
CA TRP A 484 -8.02 -14.65 5.47
C TRP A 484 -9.34 -15.05 4.82
N LYS A 485 -9.34 -15.76 3.68
CA LYS A 485 -10.57 -16.21 3.02
C LYS A 485 -11.45 -17.08 3.92
N ARG A 486 -10.83 -17.98 4.69
CA ARG A 486 -11.52 -18.82 5.68
C ARG A 486 -12.12 -17.98 6.80
N ALA A 487 -11.38 -16.99 7.30
CA ALA A 487 -11.83 -16.11 8.38
C ALA A 487 -13.03 -15.26 7.95
N VAL A 488 -13.00 -14.69 6.74
CA VAL A 488 -14.08 -13.84 6.22
C VAL A 488 -15.20 -14.61 5.51
N LYS A 489 -15.02 -15.93 5.32
CA LYS A 489 -15.96 -16.84 4.65
C LYS A 489 -16.27 -16.44 3.22
N ILE A 490 -15.24 -16.18 2.42
CA ILE A 490 -15.37 -15.90 0.97
C ILE A 490 -14.82 -17.07 0.13
N GLY A 491 -15.23 -17.20 -1.13
CA GLY A 491 -14.79 -18.27 -2.00
C GLY A 491 -15.41 -19.61 -1.61
N THR A 492 -14.59 -20.65 -1.59
CA THR A 492 -14.99 -22.02 -1.20
C THR A 492 -15.46 -22.13 0.25
N TYR A 493 -15.21 -21.11 1.08
CA TYR A 493 -15.65 -21.04 2.47
C TYR A 493 -16.99 -20.30 2.65
N ALA A 494 -17.54 -19.73 1.59
CA ALA A 494 -18.82 -19.03 1.65
C ALA A 494 -19.94 -19.98 2.05
N SER A 495 -20.73 -19.57 3.03
CA SER A 495 -21.92 -20.31 3.48
C SER A 495 -23.01 -19.34 3.91
N GLY A 496 -24.20 -19.44 3.31
CA GLY A 496 -25.36 -18.63 3.68
C GLY A 496 -25.40 -17.21 3.09
N ALA A 497 -24.42 -16.81 2.27
CA ALA A 497 -24.44 -15.59 1.47
C ALA A 497 -23.90 -15.87 0.07
N SER A 498 -24.31 -15.05 -0.91
CA SER A 498 -23.84 -15.14 -2.29
C SER A 498 -22.59 -14.30 -2.48
N GLU A 499 -21.55 -14.92 -3.04
CA GLU A 499 -20.39 -14.23 -3.57
C GLU A 499 -20.67 -13.76 -5.00
N TYR A 500 -20.21 -12.55 -5.33
CA TYR A 500 -20.27 -12.01 -6.68
C TYR A 500 -18.87 -11.75 -7.20
N THR A 501 -18.67 -12.02 -8.49
CA THR A 501 -17.35 -11.95 -9.13
C THR A 501 -17.40 -11.17 -10.42
N ALA A 502 -16.36 -10.37 -10.68
CA ALA A 502 -16.21 -9.66 -11.95
C ALA A 502 -14.77 -9.74 -12.46
N THR A 503 -14.59 -9.83 -13.79
CA THR A 503 -13.27 -9.80 -14.42
C THR A 503 -13.22 -8.74 -15.50
N TYR A 504 -12.25 -7.84 -15.39
CA TYR A 504 -12.14 -6.66 -16.23
C TYR A 504 -10.71 -6.12 -16.23
N ILE A 505 -10.36 -5.29 -17.22
CA ILE A 505 -9.14 -4.48 -17.19
C ILE A 505 -9.51 -3.09 -16.69
N ASN A 506 -8.83 -2.59 -15.65
CA ASN A 506 -9.01 -1.22 -15.20
C ASN A 506 -8.04 -0.27 -15.93
N LYS A 507 -8.50 0.32 -17.02
CA LYS A 507 -7.68 1.13 -17.93
C LYS A 507 -7.32 2.51 -17.39
N VAL A 508 -8.12 3.06 -16.48
CA VAL A 508 -7.93 4.44 -15.97
C VAL A 508 -7.04 4.48 -14.72
N ASP A 509 -6.81 3.33 -14.08
CA ASP A 509 -5.97 3.20 -12.88
C ASP A 509 -4.53 2.79 -13.23
N VAL A 510 -4.22 1.49 -13.20
CA VAL A 510 -2.87 0.93 -13.46
C VAL A 510 -2.83 -0.02 -14.64
N ASN A 511 -3.90 -0.08 -15.44
CA ASN A 511 -4.04 -0.94 -16.62
C ASN A 511 -3.76 -2.42 -16.31
N LEU A 512 -4.21 -2.90 -15.15
CA LEU A 512 -4.13 -4.30 -14.73
C LEU A 512 -5.46 -5.00 -15.00
N THR A 513 -5.38 -6.29 -15.33
CA THR A 513 -6.54 -7.17 -15.36
C THR A 513 -6.87 -7.59 -13.94
N ARG A 514 -8.10 -7.41 -13.50
CA ARG A 514 -8.55 -7.74 -12.15
C ARG A 514 -9.56 -8.88 -12.19
N ASN A 515 -9.34 -9.88 -11.34
CA ASN A 515 -10.38 -10.81 -10.94
C ASN A 515 -10.87 -10.41 -9.55
N HIS A 516 -12.08 -9.87 -9.50
CA HIS A 516 -12.69 -9.28 -8.32
C HIS A 516 -13.71 -10.22 -7.71
N HIS A 517 -13.72 -10.30 -6.39
CA HIS A 517 -14.65 -11.09 -5.59
C HIS A 517 -15.16 -10.26 -4.41
N SER A 518 -16.47 -10.27 -4.15
CA SER A 518 -17.04 -9.67 -2.94
C SER A 518 -18.17 -10.51 -2.36
N ILE A 519 -18.30 -10.46 -1.04
CA ILE A 519 -19.39 -11.08 -0.28
C ILE A 519 -19.78 -10.19 0.90
N THR A 520 -21.05 -10.23 1.31
CA THR A 520 -21.51 -9.59 2.55
C THR A 520 -22.44 -10.50 3.33
N TYR A 521 -22.27 -10.50 4.65
CA TYR A 521 -23.16 -11.10 5.65
C TYR A 521 -23.92 -10.03 6.44
N GLY A 522 -23.77 -8.77 6.06
CA GLY A 522 -24.30 -7.59 6.73
C GLY A 522 -23.22 -6.52 6.96
N PRO A 523 -23.61 -5.33 7.49
CA PRO A 523 -22.73 -4.18 7.59
C PRO A 523 -21.43 -4.36 8.37
N SER A 524 -21.42 -5.28 9.34
CA SER A 524 -20.24 -5.58 10.17
C SER A 524 -19.42 -6.76 9.67
N GLN A 525 -19.80 -7.38 8.55
CA GLN A 525 -19.11 -8.53 7.98
C GLN A 525 -19.25 -8.51 6.45
N THR A 526 -18.42 -7.69 5.82
CA THR A 526 -18.32 -7.55 4.36
C THR A 526 -16.87 -7.75 3.96
N ALA A 527 -16.60 -8.49 2.89
CA ALA A 527 -15.25 -8.75 2.43
C ALA A 527 -15.16 -8.69 0.91
N ALA A 528 -14.05 -8.20 0.41
CA ALA A 528 -13.73 -8.22 -1.01
C ALA A 528 -12.24 -8.47 -1.23
N TYR A 529 -11.89 -9.07 -2.35
CA TYR A 529 -10.52 -9.07 -2.85
C TYR A 529 -10.50 -8.89 -4.36
N LYS A 530 -9.43 -8.28 -4.84
CA LYS A 530 -9.09 -8.22 -6.27
C LYS A 530 -7.71 -8.80 -6.48
N CYS A 531 -7.61 -9.82 -7.31
CA CYS A 531 -6.33 -10.34 -7.78
C CYS A 531 -5.93 -9.59 -9.04
N ASN A 532 -4.78 -8.93 -8.98
CA ASN A 532 -4.24 -8.13 -10.08
C ASN A 532 -3.32 -9.03 -10.92
N HIS A 533 -3.65 -9.13 -12.19
CA HIS A 533 -2.87 -9.82 -13.20
C HIS A 533 -2.31 -8.82 -14.19
N LEU A 534 -1.22 -9.18 -14.85
CA LEU A 534 -0.64 -8.34 -15.90
C LEU A 534 -1.71 -8.02 -16.96
N GLY A 535 -1.98 -6.72 -17.12
CA GLY A 535 -2.90 -6.25 -18.14
C GLY A 535 -2.24 -6.13 -19.52
N PRO A 536 -2.93 -5.50 -20.47
CA PRO A 536 -2.44 -5.37 -21.82
C PRO A 536 -1.21 -4.43 -21.88
N PRO A 537 -0.34 -4.54 -22.90
CA PRO A 537 0.99 -3.94 -22.90
C PRO A 537 0.99 -2.40 -22.88
N THR A 538 -0.07 -1.76 -23.37
CA THR A 538 -0.21 -0.29 -23.40
C THR A 538 -1.65 0.14 -23.11
N LEU A 539 -1.88 1.43 -22.87
CA LEU A 539 -3.23 2.01 -22.73
C LEU A 539 -4.04 2.01 -24.03
N ASN A 540 -3.37 1.91 -25.19
CA ASN A 540 -3.98 1.88 -26.53
C ASN A 540 -3.86 0.48 -27.16
N SER A 541 -4.04 -0.56 -26.35
CA SER A 541 -3.91 -1.95 -26.82
C SER A 541 -5.10 -2.37 -27.68
N THR A 542 -4.87 -3.39 -28.53
CA THR A 542 -5.92 -3.93 -29.39
C THR A 542 -6.90 -4.78 -28.58
N GLN A 543 -8.11 -5.02 -29.12
CA GLN A 543 -9.06 -5.93 -28.47
C GLN A 543 -8.48 -7.34 -28.27
N SER A 544 -7.60 -7.81 -29.16
CA SER A 544 -6.94 -9.11 -28.99
C SER A 544 -5.99 -9.15 -27.80
N ASP A 545 -5.33 -8.02 -27.48
CA ASP A 545 -4.47 -7.92 -26.30
C ASP A 545 -5.30 -7.89 -25.02
N ILE A 546 -6.45 -7.19 -25.05
CA ILE A 546 -7.45 -7.13 -23.98
C ILE A 546 -7.98 -8.54 -23.69
N ASP A 547 -8.42 -9.25 -24.72
CA ASP A 547 -8.96 -10.61 -24.62
C ASP A 547 -7.90 -11.57 -24.03
N MET A 548 -6.66 -11.52 -24.52
CA MET A 548 -5.57 -12.37 -24.01
C MET A 548 -5.23 -12.07 -22.54
N ALA A 549 -5.23 -10.80 -22.14
CA ALA A 549 -4.96 -10.41 -20.76
C ALA A 549 -6.08 -10.90 -19.82
N ILE A 550 -7.34 -10.86 -20.26
CA ILE A 550 -8.49 -11.41 -19.52
C ILE A 550 -8.42 -12.94 -19.44
N ASP A 551 -8.12 -13.61 -20.55
CA ASP A 551 -7.95 -15.07 -20.57
C ASP A 551 -6.84 -15.51 -19.61
N ASN A 552 -5.71 -14.82 -19.59
CA ASN A 552 -4.64 -15.12 -18.64
C ASN A 552 -5.10 -14.98 -17.19
N ALA A 553 -5.83 -13.92 -16.85
CA ALA A 553 -6.34 -13.71 -15.49
C ALA A 553 -7.34 -14.78 -15.05
N VAL A 554 -8.29 -15.15 -15.93
CA VAL A 554 -9.27 -16.21 -15.66
C VAL A 554 -8.61 -17.57 -15.45
N ASN A 555 -7.48 -17.81 -16.12
CA ASN A 555 -6.67 -19.02 -15.97
C ASN A 555 -5.60 -18.91 -14.85
N GLY A 556 -5.64 -17.86 -14.02
CA GLY A 556 -4.74 -17.70 -12.88
C GLY A 556 -3.28 -17.40 -13.24
N LYS A 557 -3.00 -16.98 -14.48
CA LYS A 557 -1.65 -16.66 -14.98
C LYS A 557 -1.30 -15.20 -14.78
N ASN A 558 -0.01 -14.87 -14.79
CA ASN A 558 0.51 -13.52 -14.63
C ASN A 558 -0.02 -12.80 -13.37
N LEU A 559 -0.29 -13.55 -12.29
CA LEU A 559 -0.75 -12.98 -11.03
C LEU A 559 0.38 -12.17 -10.38
N GLU A 560 0.14 -10.91 -10.09
CA GLU A 560 1.10 -10.01 -9.44
C GLU A 560 0.86 -9.90 -7.93
N ALA A 561 -0.38 -9.61 -7.52
CA ALA A 561 -0.78 -9.59 -6.11
C ALA A 561 -2.30 -9.53 -5.97
N CYS A 562 -2.84 -10.05 -4.86
CA CYS A 562 -4.24 -9.88 -4.48
C CYS A 562 -4.39 -8.86 -3.35
N GLY A 563 -5.08 -7.76 -3.62
CA GLY A 563 -5.46 -6.79 -2.59
C GLY A 563 -6.80 -7.19 -1.96
N ALA A 564 -6.83 -7.34 -0.65
CA ALA A 564 -8.00 -7.73 0.13
C ALA A 564 -8.44 -6.61 1.08
N ILE A 565 -9.75 -6.48 1.26
CA ILE A 565 -10.38 -5.52 2.16
C ILE A 565 -11.56 -6.20 2.86
N ASP A 566 -11.72 -5.96 4.15
CA ASP A 566 -12.88 -6.47 4.88
C ASP A 566 -13.28 -5.58 6.05
N VAL A 567 -14.57 -5.59 6.37
CA VAL A 567 -15.13 -5.06 7.61
C VAL A 567 -15.18 -6.21 8.61
N THR A 568 -14.42 -6.10 9.70
CA THR A 568 -14.39 -7.09 10.77
C THR A 568 -14.85 -6.46 12.09
N PRO A 569 -15.69 -7.15 12.89
CA PRO A 569 -16.08 -6.65 14.21
C PRO A 569 -14.88 -6.42 15.12
N GLY A 570 -14.86 -5.30 15.84
CA GLY A 570 -13.87 -5.04 16.88
C GLY A 570 -14.00 -6.03 18.05
N ALA A 571 -12.92 -6.17 18.83
CA ALA A 571 -12.95 -7.00 20.04
C ALA A 571 -13.98 -6.47 21.05
N ASN A 572 -14.57 -7.35 21.87
CA ASN A 572 -15.38 -6.97 23.04
C ASN A 572 -16.56 -6.00 22.74
N GLY A 573 -17.16 -6.07 21.55
CA GLY A 573 -18.29 -5.21 21.17
C GLY A 573 -17.91 -3.82 20.69
N GLN A 574 -16.63 -3.59 20.37
CA GLN A 574 -16.15 -2.37 19.73
C GLN A 574 -16.62 -2.28 18.27
N GLU A 575 -16.58 -1.07 17.70
CA GLU A 575 -16.98 -0.81 16.32
C GLU A 575 -16.20 -1.68 15.31
N SER A 576 -16.85 -1.96 14.19
CA SER A 576 -16.22 -2.74 13.13
C SER A 576 -15.16 -1.90 12.44
N VAL A 577 -14.09 -2.56 11.97
CA VAL A 577 -12.95 -1.90 11.35
C VAL A 577 -12.77 -2.41 9.93
N THR A 578 -12.55 -1.47 9.01
CA THR A 578 -12.09 -1.76 7.65
C THR A 578 -10.60 -2.06 7.67
N ARG A 579 -10.23 -3.26 7.23
CA ARG A 579 -8.85 -3.74 7.16
C ARG A 579 -8.39 -3.82 5.71
N PHE A 580 -7.11 -3.54 5.48
CA PHE A 580 -6.46 -3.70 4.17
C PHE A 580 -5.36 -4.73 4.28
N LEU A 581 -5.33 -5.70 3.36
CA LEU A 581 -4.29 -6.71 3.29
C LEU A 581 -3.85 -6.90 1.84
N ILE A 582 -2.59 -7.27 1.64
CA ILE A 582 -2.06 -7.59 0.32
C ILE A 582 -1.40 -8.95 0.40
N PHE A 583 -1.76 -9.83 -0.54
CA PHE A 583 -1.17 -11.15 -0.65
C PHE A 583 -0.42 -11.28 -1.97
N GLY A 584 0.76 -11.88 -1.91
CA GLY A 584 1.57 -12.19 -3.08
C GLY A 584 0.98 -13.36 -3.88
N PRO A 585 1.58 -13.70 -5.03
CA PRO A 585 1.09 -14.78 -5.87
C PRO A 585 1.13 -16.15 -5.18
N SER A 586 2.03 -16.32 -4.22
CA SER A 586 2.15 -17.53 -3.39
C SER A 586 1.16 -17.57 -2.21
N GLY A 587 0.35 -16.53 -2.03
CA GLY A 587 -0.62 -16.39 -0.94
C GLY A 587 -0.02 -15.90 0.39
N GLU A 588 1.24 -15.50 0.38
CA GLU A 588 1.97 -14.87 1.48
C GLU A 588 1.52 -13.43 1.70
N LEU A 589 1.53 -12.97 2.94
CA LEU A 589 1.20 -11.58 3.28
C LEU A 589 2.37 -10.64 2.88
N LEU A 590 2.11 -9.66 2.03
CA LEU A 590 3.08 -8.68 1.57
C LEU A 590 2.97 -7.37 2.34
N LEU A 591 4.10 -6.82 2.79
CA LEU A 591 4.14 -5.51 3.45
C LEU A 591 4.04 -4.34 2.47
N SER A 592 4.44 -4.55 1.21
CA SER A 592 4.41 -3.55 0.15
C SER A 592 4.02 -4.15 -1.20
N VAL A 593 3.60 -3.30 -2.12
CA VAL A 593 3.37 -3.68 -3.52
C VAL A 593 3.74 -2.53 -4.47
N ASN A 594 4.01 -2.85 -5.74
CA ASN A 594 4.33 -1.88 -6.80
C ASN A 594 3.50 -2.13 -8.07
N LEU A 595 2.20 -1.84 -8.00
CA LEU A 595 1.24 -2.06 -9.08
C LEU A 595 1.30 -1.00 -10.19
N ASP A 596 1.78 0.20 -9.89
CA ASP A 596 1.87 1.32 -10.84
C ASP A 596 3.23 1.37 -11.57
N GLY A 597 4.15 0.46 -11.22
CA GLY A 597 5.51 0.44 -11.73
C GLY A 597 6.43 1.52 -11.18
N ARG A 598 5.97 2.29 -10.20
CA ARG A 598 6.66 3.45 -9.65
C ARG A 598 7.03 3.24 -8.18
N GLN A 599 7.93 2.27 -7.95
CA GLN A 599 8.44 1.86 -6.63
C GLN A 599 7.42 1.15 -5.74
N GLU A 600 7.95 0.28 -4.87
CA GLU A 600 7.23 -0.41 -3.80
C GLU A 600 6.68 0.56 -2.76
N LYS A 601 5.44 0.31 -2.31
CA LYS A 601 4.72 1.15 -1.37
C LYS A 601 4.07 0.31 -0.29
N PHE A 602 4.24 0.74 0.95
CA PHE A 602 3.82 0.00 2.13
C PHE A 602 2.34 0.20 2.46
N VAL A 603 1.73 -0.82 3.07
CA VAL A 603 0.40 -0.71 3.70
C VAL A 603 0.49 0.00 5.07
N PRO A 604 -0.62 0.59 5.57
CA PRO A 604 -1.90 0.81 4.90
C PRO A 604 -1.87 1.93 3.84
N GLY A 605 -0.81 2.74 3.79
CA GLY A 605 -0.64 3.93 2.94
C GLY A 605 -0.98 3.70 1.47
N THR A 606 -0.49 2.60 0.89
CA THR A 606 -0.78 2.23 -0.51
C THR A 606 -2.26 1.95 -0.79
N CYS A 607 -3.07 1.69 0.24
CA CYS A 607 -4.51 1.43 0.12
C CYS A 607 -5.32 2.69 0.41
N VAL A 608 -5.04 3.34 1.55
CA VAL A 608 -5.79 4.52 2.06
C VAL A 608 -5.55 5.79 1.24
N ALA A 609 -4.57 5.80 0.34
CA ALA A 609 -4.48 6.88 -0.63
C ALA A 609 -5.74 7.00 -1.52
N CYS A 610 -6.42 5.88 -1.78
CA CYS A 610 -7.65 5.84 -2.55
C CYS A 610 -8.87 5.37 -1.76
N HIS A 611 -8.70 4.44 -0.82
CA HIS A 611 -9.79 3.85 -0.05
C HIS A 611 -10.22 4.69 1.16
N GLY A 612 -10.16 6.03 1.08
CA GLY A 612 -10.35 6.84 2.28
C GLY A 612 -9.20 6.69 3.27
N GLY A 613 -9.29 7.30 4.42
CA GLY A 613 -8.25 7.16 5.43
C GLY A 613 -8.46 8.22 6.50
N ASP A 614 -9.69 8.29 6.98
CA ASP A 614 -10.20 9.41 7.78
C ASP A 614 -9.48 9.50 9.12
N HIS A 615 -8.86 8.38 9.55
CA HIS A 615 -8.05 8.28 10.76
C HIS A 615 -6.57 8.00 10.44
N TYR A 616 -6.16 8.13 9.18
CA TYR A 616 -4.79 7.84 8.75
C TYR A 616 -3.90 9.09 8.79
N ALA A 617 -2.99 9.10 9.77
CA ALA A 617 -2.03 10.17 10.06
C ALA A 617 -0.87 10.30 9.04
N GLY A 618 -1.01 9.70 7.87
CA GLY A 618 -0.06 9.74 6.77
C GLY A 618 1.17 8.84 6.90
N LYS A 619 1.32 8.24 8.08
CA LYS A 619 2.25 7.17 8.37
C LYS A 619 1.69 6.43 9.57
N PHE A 620 1.71 5.10 9.53
CA PHE A 620 1.31 4.28 10.66
C PHE A 620 2.32 4.43 11.82
N PRO A 621 1.87 4.62 13.08
CA PRO A 621 2.79 4.81 14.21
C PRO A 621 3.77 3.65 14.40
N GLU A 622 5.07 3.98 14.46
CA GLU A 622 6.15 3.00 14.61
C GLU A 622 6.53 2.71 16.06
N ASP A 623 5.90 3.38 17.02
CA ASP A 623 6.10 3.21 18.47
C ASP A 623 5.16 2.17 19.10
N GLY A 624 4.36 1.47 18.27
CA GLY A 624 3.38 0.47 18.69
C GLY A 624 2.06 1.03 19.25
N THR A 625 1.89 2.36 19.25
CA THR A 625 0.65 3.01 19.70
C THR A 625 -0.48 2.93 18.67
N GLY A 626 -0.16 2.60 17.42
CA GLY A 626 -1.10 2.47 16.31
C GLY A 626 -2.32 1.59 16.62
N LEU A 627 -3.44 1.95 15.99
CA LEU A 627 -4.74 1.30 16.12
C LEU A 627 -5.17 0.73 14.76
N ALA A 628 -6.05 -0.27 14.78
CA ALA A 628 -6.50 -0.96 13.58
C ALA A 628 -7.30 -0.06 12.63
N ASP A 629 -8.08 0.87 13.19
CA ASP A 629 -8.97 1.72 12.42
C ASP A 629 -8.22 2.90 11.79
N VAL A 630 -8.08 2.85 10.47
CA VAL A 630 -7.46 3.89 9.65
C VAL A 630 -8.51 4.76 8.93
N GLY A 631 -9.81 4.52 9.16
CA GLY A 631 -10.91 5.24 8.51
C GLY A 631 -11.04 4.92 7.03
N GLY A 632 -10.92 3.62 6.67
CA GLY A 632 -10.97 3.16 5.28
C GLY A 632 -12.36 2.72 4.81
N HIS A 633 -12.62 2.86 3.51
CA HIS A 633 -13.90 2.60 2.84
C HIS A 633 -13.74 1.68 1.62
N PHE A 634 -14.83 1.05 1.21
CA PHE A 634 -14.91 0.24 -0.01
C PHE A 634 -15.17 1.12 -1.22
N LEU A 635 -14.44 0.92 -2.31
CA LEU A 635 -14.65 1.75 -3.51
C LEU A 635 -15.78 1.23 -4.40
N PRO A 636 -16.59 2.14 -4.98
CA PRO A 636 -17.58 1.79 -5.99
C PRO A 636 -16.89 1.40 -7.31
N TYR A 637 -17.52 0.50 -8.07
CA TYR A 637 -17.04 -0.05 -9.33
C TYR A 637 -17.72 0.66 -10.50
N ASP A 638 -16.95 1.46 -11.22
CA ASP A 638 -17.40 2.22 -12.39
C ASP A 638 -17.08 1.44 -13.68
N VAL A 639 -18.11 0.90 -14.31
CA VAL A 639 -18.00 0.13 -15.56
C VAL A 639 -17.36 0.97 -16.67
N GLY A 640 -17.53 2.29 -16.66
CA GLY A 640 -16.90 3.17 -17.64
C GLY A 640 -15.37 3.09 -17.60
N ASN A 641 -14.77 2.81 -16.45
CA ASN A 641 -13.31 2.77 -16.34
C ASN A 641 -12.70 1.44 -16.79
N PHE A 642 -13.55 0.50 -17.22
CA PHE A 642 -13.17 -0.89 -17.46
C PHE A 642 -13.25 -1.30 -18.93
N GLU A 643 -12.34 -2.17 -19.34
CA GLU A 643 -12.35 -2.86 -20.63
C GLU A 643 -12.66 -4.34 -20.43
N PHE A 644 -13.33 -4.96 -21.40
CA PHE A 644 -13.92 -6.30 -21.29
C PHE A 644 -13.59 -7.19 -22.50
N HIS A 645 -13.81 -8.48 -22.32
CA HIS A 645 -13.57 -9.48 -23.35
C HIS A 645 -14.59 -9.36 -24.50
N SER A 646 -14.17 -9.59 -25.75
CA SER A 646 -15.00 -9.39 -26.94
C SER A 646 -15.97 -10.55 -27.27
N SER A 647 -15.60 -11.80 -26.94
CA SER A 647 -16.38 -12.99 -27.32
C SER A 647 -17.71 -13.13 -26.58
N SER A 648 -18.78 -13.31 -27.35
CA SER A 648 -20.15 -13.58 -26.91
C SER A 648 -20.39 -15.00 -26.36
N SER A 649 -19.40 -15.91 -26.42
CA SER A 649 -19.49 -17.23 -25.79
C SER A 649 -19.19 -17.21 -24.28
N ALA A 650 -18.82 -16.05 -23.72
CA ALA A 650 -18.25 -15.94 -22.39
C ALA A 650 -19.08 -15.05 -21.46
N THR A 651 -19.09 -15.41 -20.18
CA THR A 651 -19.56 -14.60 -19.04
C THR A 651 -18.72 -13.33 -18.80
N LEU A 652 -17.78 -13.00 -19.72
CA LEU A 652 -16.73 -11.99 -19.55
C LEU A 652 -16.93 -10.74 -20.42
N THR A 653 -17.97 -10.70 -21.26
CA THR A 653 -18.32 -9.49 -22.00
C THR A 653 -18.80 -8.39 -21.06
N LYS A 654 -18.72 -7.12 -21.48
CA LYS A 654 -19.25 -5.99 -20.71
C LYS A 654 -20.68 -6.24 -20.24
N CYS A 655 -21.58 -6.60 -21.17
CA CYS A 655 -22.97 -6.86 -20.82
C CYS A 655 -23.16 -8.06 -19.88
N ALA A 656 -22.30 -9.08 -19.94
CA ALA A 656 -22.37 -10.18 -18.97
C ALA A 656 -21.88 -9.76 -17.57
N GLN A 657 -20.99 -8.77 -17.49
CA GLN A 657 -20.37 -8.31 -16.26
C GLN A 657 -21.16 -7.20 -15.55
N GLU A 658 -21.98 -6.41 -16.26
CA GLU A 658 -22.79 -5.31 -15.71
C GLU A 658 -23.61 -5.70 -14.48
N GLU A 659 -24.37 -6.81 -14.54
CA GLU A 659 -25.19 -7.25 -13.40
C GLU A 659 -24.30 -7.67 -12.22
N ALA A 660 -23.17 -8.34 -12.46
CA ALA A 660 -22.24 -8.70 -11.40
C ALA A 660 -21.65 -7.44 -10.74
N ILE A 661 -21.24 -6.45 -11.53
CA ILE A 661 -20.69 -5.18 -11.05
C ILE A 661 -21.74 -4.37 -10.27
N TYR A 662 -23.00 -4.35 -10.72
CA TYR A 662 -24.10 -3.79 -9.94
C TYR A 662 -24.20 -4.44 -8.56
N ARG A 663 -24.12 -5.78 -8.48
CA ARG A 663 -24.15 -6.50 -7.19
C ARG A 663 -22.92 -6.22 -6.32
N LEU A 664 -21.75 -6.03 -6.94
CA LEU A 664 -20.56 -5.56 -6.23
C LEU A 664 -20.79 -4.16 -5.63
N ASN A 665 -21.41 -3.24 -6.36
CA ASN A 665 -21.80 -1.92 -5.85
C ASN A 665 -22.84 -2.01 -4.73
N GLN A 666 -23.77 -2.95 -4.78
CA GLN A 666 -24.68 -3.19 -3.65
C GLN A 666 -23.96 -3.69 -2.40
N ILE A 667 -22.84 -4.42 -2.55
CA ILE A 667 -22.01 -4.82 -1.41
C ILE A 667 -21.28 -3.62 -0.80
N VAL A 668 -20.80 -2.67 -1.63
CA VAL A 668 -20.21 -1.41 -1.14
C VAL A 668 -21.19 -0.66 -0.24
N LEU A 669 -22.48 -0.58 -0.63
CA LEU A 669 -23.52 0.03 0.20
C LEU A 669 -23.76 -0.68 1.55
N ASN A 670 -23.34 -1.94 1.68
CA ASN A 670 -23.37 -2.71 2.92
C ASN A 670 -22.02 -2.69 3.67
N ALA A 671 -21.10 -1.78 3.35
CA ALA A 671 -19.78 -1.73 3.96
C ALA A 671 -19.48 -0.37 4.62
N ASN A 672 -20.51 0.24 5.20
CA ASN A 672 -20.45 1.58 5.80
C ASN A 672 -19.94 2.65 4.81
N PRO A 673 -20.65 2.86 3.68
CA PRO A 673 -20.21 3.79 2.64
C PRO A 673 -20.26 5.25 3.11
N THR A 674 -19.54 6.13 2.43
CA THR A 674 -19.71 7.58 2.55
C THR A 674 -21.04 8.04 1.95
N ASN A 675 -21.46 9.30 2.21
CA ASN A 675 -22.65 9.83 1.56
C ASN A 675 -22.42 9.99 0.05
N ALA A 676 -21.25 10.49 -0.35
CA ALA A 676 -20.86 10.58 -1.77
C ALA A 676 -20.93 9.22 -2.49
N GLU A 677 -20.43 8.13 -1.88
CA GLU A 677 -20.54 6.78 -2.45
C GLU A 677 -22.00 6.35 -2.61
N THR A 678 -22.83 6.62 -1.61
CA THR A 678 -24.26 6.29 -1.62
C THR A 678 -25.00 7.04 -2.74
N GLU A 679 -24.77 8.34 -2.85
CA GLU A 679 -25.38 9.19 -3.87
C GLU A 679 -24.92 8.80 -5.28
N LEU A 680 -23.64 8.52 -5.45
CA LEU A 680 -23.06 8.11 -6.74
C LEU A 680 -23.63 6.78 -7.23
N ILE A 681 -23.65 5.75 -6.37
CA ILE A 681 -24.18 4.43 -6.73
C ILE A 681 -25.67 4.55 -7.08
N ALA A 682 -26.44 5.31 -6.30
CA ALA A 682 -27.86 5.55 -6.61
C ALA A 682 -28.03 6.28 -7.96
N GLY A 683 -27.16 7.25 -8.23
CA GLY A 683 -27.14 8.05 -9.45
C GLY A 683 -26.78 7.29 -10.73
N TRP A 684 -25.99 6.22 -10.63
CA TRP A 684 -25.61 5.37 -11.77
C TRP A 684 -26.72 4.45 -12.27
N TYR A 685 -27.70 4.11 -11.44
CA TYR A 685 -28.75 3.13 -11.78
C TYR A 685 -30.19 3.70 -11.73
N PRO A 686 -30.47 4.92 -12.22
CA PRO A 686 -31.74 5.61 -11.95
C PRO A 686 -32.93 5.03 -12.74
N THR A 687 -32.67 4.36 -13.87
CA THR A 687 -33.72 3.86 -14.76
C THR A 687 -33.84 2.34 -14.80
N ASN A 688 -32.89 1.61 -14.21
CA ASN A 688 -32.79 0.13 -14.27
C ASN A 688 -33.16 -0.43 -15.65
N ASN A 689 -32.73 0.26 -16.71
CA ASN A 689 -33.06 -0.08 -18.08
C ASN A 689 -31.76 -0.18 -18.88
N GLY A 690 -31.32 -1.41 -19.11
CA GLY A 690 -30.15 -1.77 -19.90
C GLY A 690 -30.28 -1.44 -21.39
N SER A 691 -30.52 -0.18 -21.74
CA SER A 691 -30.73 0.24 -23.13
C SER A 691 -29.54 -0.09 -24.05
N GLN A 692 -28.32 -0.25 -23.49
CA GLN A 692 -27.12 -0.70 -24.20
C GLN A 692 -26.86 -2.21 -24.12
N CYS A 693 -27.46 -2.91 -23.14
CA CYS A 693 -27.27 -4.34 -22.90
C CYS A 693 -28.64 -5.05 -22.82
N PRO A 694 -29.14 -5.61 -23.93
CA PRO A 694 -30.55 -6.03 -24.10
C PRO A 694 -31.08 -7.05 -23.07
N SER A 695 -30.19 -7.73 -22.35
CA SER A 695 -30.49 -8.81 -21.41
C SER A 695 -30.18 -8.48 -19.96
N VAL A 696 -29.83 -7.22 -19.65
CA VAL A 696 -29.38 -6.81 -18.30
C VAL A 696 -30.42 -5.90 -17.65
N VAL A 697 -30.70 -6.17 -16.37
CA VAL A 697 -31.65 -5.37 -15.58
C VAL A 697 -31.00 -4.06 -15.13
N HIS A 698 -29.74 -4.10 -14.69
CA HIS A 698 -29.02 -2.91 -14.20
C HIS A 698 -27.80 -2.64 -15.08
N ALA A 699 -27.79 -1.51 -15.78
CA ALA A 699 -26.63 -1.01 -16.50
C ALA A 699 -26.23 0.35 -15.95
N LEU A 700 -24.93 0.56 -15.76
CA LEU A 700 -24.39 1.83 -15.24
C LEU A 700 -24.54 2.95 -16.28
N ASP A 701 -25.10 4.09 -15.87
CA ASP A 701 -25.12 5.30 -16.69
C ASP A 701 -23.75 5.99 -16.68
N GLU A 702 -22.91 5.68 -17.67
CA GLU A 702 -21.59 6.29 -17.84
C GLU A 702 -21.62 7.80 -18.11
N SER A 703 -22.80 8.34 -18.47
CA SER A 703 -22.99 9.77 -18.70
C SER A 703 -23.48 10.51 -17.46
N TYR A 704 -23.71 9.79 -16.35
CA TYR A 704 -24.23 10.34 -15.11
C TYR A 704 -23.38 11.50 -14.58
N VAL A 705 -24.09 12.55 -14.18
CA VAL A 705 -23.54 13.76 -13.56
C VAL A 705 -24.36 14.06 -12.28
N PRO A 706 -23.70 14.27 -11.12
CA PRO A 706 -24.37 14.55 -9.86
C PRO A 706 -25.22 15.82 -9.93
N THR A 707 -26.25 15.89 -9.10
CA THR A 707 -27.23 17.00 -9.13
C THR A 707 -26.59 18.38 -9.00
N SER A 708 -25.52 18.55 -8.21
CA SER A 708 -24.83 19.85 -8.08
C SER A 708 -24.15 20.32 -9.37
N TRP A 709 -23.77 19.37 -10.22
CA TRP A 709 -23.11 19.62 -11.50
C TRP A 709 -24.12 19.82 -12.64
N GLN A 710 -25.39 19.45 -12.43
CA GLN A 710 -26.46 19.70 -13.39
C GLN A 710 -26.76 21.20 -13.48
N GLY A 711 -26.95 21.70 -14.70
CA GLY A 711 -27.19 23.13 -14.95
C GLY A 711 -25.95 24.03 -14.91
N GLN A 712 -24.75 23.46 -14.68
CA GLN A 712 -23.47 24.18 -14.80
C GLN A 712 -23.06 24.37 -16.27
N SER A 713 -21.96 25.10 -16.51
CA SER A 713 -21.45 25.36 -17.86
C SER A 713 -21.09 24.06 -18.60
N ALA A 714 -21.17 24.07 -19.93
CA ALA A 714 -20.79 22.91 -20.75
C ALA A 714 -19.33 22.47 -20.53
N VAL A 715 -18.44 23.42 -20.21
CA VAL A 715 -17.04 23.15 -19.86
C VAL A 715 -16.94 22.42 -18.53
N ALA A 716 -17.68 22.86 -17.50
CA ALA A 716 -17.70 22.21 -16.19
C ALA A 716 -18.26 20.79 -16.27
N VAL A 717 -19.37 20.60 -16.98
CA VAL A 717 -19.96 19.26 -17.19
C VAL A 717 -19.00 18.35 -17.96
N SER A 718 -18.36 18.86 -19.03
CA SER A 718 -17.35 18.11 -19.79
C SER A 718 -16.14 17.73 -18.94
N PHE A 719 -15.64 18.64 -18.09
CA PHE A 719 -14.57 18.35 -17.15
C PHE A 719 -14.96 17.25 -16.17
N TYR A 720 -16.18 17.30 -15.62
CA TYR A 720 -16.66 16.23 -14.75
C TYR A 720 -16.68 14.89 -15.49
N GLN A 721 -17.31 14.81 -16.66
CA GLN A 721 -17.48 13.54 -17.37
C GLN A 721 -16.17 12.94 -17.90
N ASN A 722 -15.26 13.77 -18.39
CA ASN A 722 -14.06 13.31 -19.09
C ASN A 722 -12.81 13.25 -18.21
N VAL A 723 -12.77 13.99 -17.09
CA VAL A 723 -11.63 14.01 -16.17
C VAL A 723 -12.02 13.45 -14.81
N GLN A 724 -12.99 14.07 -14.14
CA GLN A 724 -13.30 13.69 -12.76
C GLN A 724 -13.91 12.29 -12.68
N ALA A 725 -14.96 12.01 -13.43
CA ALA A 725 -15.69 10.74 -13.43
C ALA A 725 -14.80 9.56 -13.81
N ARG A 726 -13.86 9.76 -14.73
CA ARG A 726 -12.94 8.72 -15.19
C ARG A 726 -11.79 8.51 -14.21
N SER A 727 -11.19 9.59 -13.73
CA SER A 727 -9.82 9.53 -13.20
C SER A 727 -9.72 9.88 -11.71
N CYS A 728 -10.62 10.73 -11.19
CA CYS A 728 -10.52 11.22 -9.80
C CYS A 728 -11.61 10.68 -8.88
N ARG A 729 -12.85 10.59 -9.39
CA ARG A 729 -14.05 10.23 -8.63
C ARG A 729 -13.87 8.90 -7.91
N TYR A 730 -13.26 7.93 -8.57
CA TYR A 730 -13.03 6.59 -8.03
C TYR A 730 -12.39 6.58 -6.63
N CYS A 731 -11.41 7.45 -6.37
CA CYS A 731 -10.74 7.55 -5.07
C CYS A 731 -11.38 8.61 -4.17
N HIS A 732 -11.85 9.73 -4.75
CA HIS A 732 -12.30 10.89 -3.97
C HIS A 732 -13.65 10.73 -3.28
N VAL A 733 -14.53 9.85 -3.78
CA VAL A 733 -15.82 9.59 -3.12
C VAL A 733 -15.67 8.86 -1.79
N ALA A 734 -14.57 8.14 -1.60
CA ALA A 734 -14.23 7.47 -0.35
C ALA A 734 -13.54 8.38 0.67
N LEU A 735 -13.29 9.65 0.33
CA LEU A 735 -12.70 10.61 1.26
C LEU A 735 -13.79 11.32 2.07
N VAL A 736 -13.36 11.98 3.15
CA VAL A 736 -14.23 12.80 4.01
C VAL A 736 -15.05 13.82 3.20
N GLU A 737 -16.30 14.04 3.62
CA GLU A 737 -17.22 15.00 3.02
C GLU A 737 -16.62 16.39 2.84
N GLY A 738 -16.84 16.98 1.65
CA GLY A 738 -16.23 18.23 1.22
C GLY A 738 -14.98 18.05 0.34
N TYR A 739 -14.30 16.91 0.36
CA TYR A 739 -13.16 16.61 -0.52
C TYR A 739 -13.48 15.60 -1.63
N ASN A 740 -14.75 15.19 -1.71
CA ASN A 740 -15.29 14.50 -2.88
C ASN A 740 -15.55 15.48 -4.03
N TYR A 741 -15.50 14.96 -5.26
CA TYR A 741 -15.76 15.74 -6.48
C TYR A 741 -17.22 15.72 -6.92
N ASP A 742 -18.10 15.10 -6.14
CA ASP A 742 -19.50 14.92 -6.51
C ASP A 742 -20.34 16.16 -6.20
N HIS A 743 -19.81 17.09 -5.38
CA HIS A 743 -20.38 18.42 -5.17
C HIS A 743 -19.58 19.51 -5.89
N TYR A 744 -20.19 20.18 -6.88
CA TYR A 744 -19.56 21.25 -7.66
C TYR A 744 -19.01 22.38 -6.79
N GLN A 745 -19.68 22.68 -5.66
CA GLN A 745 -19.27 23.72 -4.72
C GLN A 745 -17.86 23.48 -4.15
N ASN A 746 -17.43 22.22 -4.02
CA ASN A 746 -16.14 21.88 -3.43
C ASN A 746 -14.95 22.42 -4.24
N ILE A 747 -15.12 22.61 -5.56
CA ILE A 747 -14.08 23.09 -6.48
C ILE A 747 -14.27 24.56 -6.93
N THR A 748 -15.22 25.28 -6.34
CA THR A 748 -15.54 26.69 -6.66
C THR A 748 -15.04 27.66 -5.58
N PRO A 749 -14.93 28.98 -5.83
CA PRO A 749 -14.41 29.94 -4.86
C PRO A 749 -15.03 29.81 -3.46
N GLY A 750 -14.18 29.61 -2.44
CA GLY A 750 -14.60 29.38 -1.05
C GLY A 750 -14.84 27.92 -0.69
N GLY A 751 -14.76 27.00 -1.66
CA GLY A 751 -14.80 25.56 -1.43
C GLY A 751 -13.45 24.98 -0.96
N PRO A 752 -13.47 23.84 -0.25
CA PRO A 752 -12.27 23.18 0.32
C PRO A 752 -11.17 22.81 -0.69
N ALA A 753 -11.54 22.51 -1.95
CA ALA A 753 -10.61 22.19 -3.03
C ALA A 753 -10.26 23.39 -3.92
N TYR A 754 -10.76 24.60 -3.63
CA TYR A 754 -10.50 25.78 -4.43
C TYR A 754 -9.12 26.39 -4.17
N ARG A 755 -8.39 26.71 -5.25
CA ARG A 755 -7.01 27.21 -5.19
C ARG A 755 -6.67 28.30 -6.24
N SER A 756 -7.64 28.89 -6.94
CA SER A 756 -7.38 29.89 -8.02
C SER A 756 -8.25 31.15 -7.90
N GLY A 757 -8.33 32.00 -8.94
CA GLY A 757 -9.13 33.24 -8.97
C GLY A 757 -10.49 33.12 -9.65
N SER A 758 -10.82 31.99 -10.30
CA SER A 758 -12.16 31.68 -10.85
C SER A 758 -12.40 30.18 -11.03
N PRO A 759 -13.65 29.68 -11.03
CA PRO A 759 -13.97 28.27 -11.26
C PRO A 759 -13.40 27.73 -12.58
N ASP A 760 -13.58 28.46 -13.70
CA ASP A 760 -13.10 28.01 -15.01
C ASP A 760 -11.56 27.99 -15.10
N ALA A 761 -10.88 28.91 -14.42
CA ALA A 761 -9.42 28.88 -14.29
C ALA A 761 -8.96 27.73 -13.39
N ALA A 762 -9.70 27.41 -12.31
CA ALA A 762 -9.40 26.26 -11.46
C ALA A 762 -9.52 24.94 -12.23
N VAL A 763 -10.54 24.81 -13.09
CA VAL A 763 -10.75 23.67 -13.99
C VAL A 763 -9.60 23.52 -15.00
N GLY A 764 -9.10 24.62 -15.58
CA GLY A 764 -7.94 24.60 -16.47
C GLY A 764 -6.60 24.34 -15.76
N ILE A 765 -6.45 24.77 -14.50
CA ILE A 765 -5.24 24.56 -13.66
C ILE A 765 -5.17 23.11 -13.13
N THR A 766 -6.31 22.43 -13.00
CA THR A 766 -6.38 21.02 -12.58
C THR A 766 -6.03 20.04 -13.70
N THR A 767 -6.01 20.48 -14.96
CA THR A 767 -5.70 19.65 -16.13
C THR A 767 -4.32 19.91 -16.74
N CYS A 768 -3.26 19.75 -15.94
CA CYS A 768 -1.86 19.86 -16.35
C CYS A 768 -1.23 21.27 -16.29
N ASP A 769 0.08 21.23 -16.03
CA ASP A 769 1.08 22.30 -16.19
C ASP A 769 1.36 23.20 -14.97
N LEU A 770 2.52 22.96 -14.34
CA LEU A 770 3.71 23.82 -14.42
C LEU A 770 4.70 23.33 -13.36
N GLY A 771 5.85 22.80 -13.80
CA GLY A 771 6.98 22.45 -12.93
C GLY A 771 7.39 23.66 -12.08
N GLY A 772 7.12 23.61 -10.78
CA GLY A 772 7.43 24.70 -9.85
C GLY A 772 6.89 24.45 -8.44
N VAL A 773 7.29 25.32 -7.52
CA VAL A 773 7.12 25.29 -6.05
C VAL A 773 5.65 25.25 -5.56
N TYR A 774 4.67 25.29 -6.48
CA TYR A 774 3.24 25.15 -6.20
C TYR A 774 2.79 23.71 -5.88
N GLN A 775 3.71 22.74 -5.85
CA GLN A 775 3.41 21.34 -5.55
C GLN A 775 2.77 21.15 -4.15
N ILE A 776 3.12 21.96 -3.14
CA ILE A 776 2.52 21.90 -1.79
C ILE A 776 1.01 22.20 -1.84
N VAL A 777 0.60 23.09 -2.74
CA VAL A 777 -0.80 23.49 -2.91
C VAL A 777 -1.58 22.47 -3.75
N ARG A 778 -0.90 21.82 -4.72
CA ARG A 778 -1.45 20.81 -5.65
C ARG A 778 -1.50 19.38 -5.10
N SER A 779 -0.60 19.02 -4.18
CA SER A 779 -0.46 17.67 -3.61
C SER A 779 -1.70 17.17 -2.87
N HIS A 780 -2.68 18.05 -2.62
CA HIS A 780 -3.88 17.74 -1.85
C HIS A 780 -5.15 17.60 -2.69
N SER A 781 -5.12 18.00 -3.98
CA SER A 781 -6.32 17.97 -4.82
C SER A 781 -6.35 16.74 -5.72
N MET A 782 -5.22 16.28 -6.24
CA MET A 782 -5.26 15.23 -7.25
C MET A 782 -4.19 14.19 -6.96
N PRO A 783 -4.55 12.95 -6.58
CA PRO A 783 -3.75 11.82 -7.01
C PRO A 783 -3.63 12.01 -8.52
N ASN A 784 -2.41 12.05 -9.06
CA ASN A 784 -2.16 12.12 -10.50
C ASN A 784 -2.72 10.85 -11.15
N SER A 785 -4.04 10.75 -11.24
CA SER A 785 -4.75 9.88 -12.13
C SER A 785 -4.21 10.19 -13.50
N LEU A 786 -3.77 9.17 -14.22
CA LEU A 786 -3.15 9.28 -15.52
C LEU A 786 -4.04 10.13 -16.44
N VAL A 787 -3.79 11.45 -16.50
CA VAL A 787 -4.48 12.36 -17.41
C VAL A 787 -3.95 11.98 -18.78
N THR A 788 -4.72 11.17 -19.50
CA THR A 788 -4.61 11.04 -20.96
C THR A 788 -5.31 12.19 -21.63
#